data_AF-A0A9X2N7B1-F1
#
_entry.id   AF-A0A9X2N7B1-F1
#
_cell.length_a   1.000
_cell.length_b   1.000
_cell.length_c   1.000
_cell.angle_alpha   90.00
_cell.angle_beta   90.00
_cell.angle_gamma   90.00
#
_symmetry.space_group_name_H-M   'P 1'
#
loop_
_entity.id
_entity.type
_entity.pdbx_description
1 polymer ?
#
loop_
_entity_poly.entity_id
_entity_poly.type
_entity_poly.pdbx_seq_one_letter_code
_entity_poly.pdbx_strand_id
1 'polypeptide(L)'
;MRVRACLAAVVVLLATLVTPAHAELFNPRQDWLRASTAGLFLHWGMFTAPRHTDCAAWEHDVTAGGWTPDYWIDEATKLGASYVVLTTFHSRLGYARPWPSKIPGSCSTQRDFLGELIAAGQAKGVRVMLYMTDDPQWHNETGHESLDSAAYSAYKGHPVDLTTRPGFGEFSYDLFDEVMDRYAGLAGFWIDNDNEYWEQHGLYEHIREKRPSWLLSNNNEDTPIMDTVSNEQKTGMTPSYDYPQAIYTPMPRLTEADYKLPTNGDWWYSGGDQAVDVRLSTGRYITNAGSSIKSLMAETAMLNGKFPPQQEAFNNFMASWTQPIKKTLTGTEGGGYMYGGMQPGFWNDGAHGVITVQGKTQYVHVVTRPSTNLVRLRDNGYRVTGVSDVRTGKPMRFAQSGGYLSILDIKDWDLYDTVFEVDTAGQQYFYDKSLIKATASANASSAANLVDGSYLNYWDAGGQQPVSVTLDLGKKRSTAYLAVHERESSPTAARESFGRAEDSARIKDYRVHASDDGKTWRTVRTGALPSTRGVQFIDVGEVHARYLQLEVLNTWSGPQAKPFYHQLALDEIDVAYGYPDPRGEVPLEAESWRNGFEGAATPVWCEACSGTNAVTGLDHGAVVFRDVQAAGPSRLQLDTAGPGTLSVSVNGAAPVTVAAPGAIAVPTNAGANTIKVSGTAALDRIAVAPLPPESATPKTTLTVEPAGVQWVSPGQQVLKITASLRLDVDDPVDQVSLAPVVPAGWTLQGAPVTAANLRLGQVLSGSWTVTAPAAQDVTIPVTANFTTLGRAKSVSKPVPVRQRPADRVFMREAEDSANDIGDAGVTSCSPCSGGQKVRNIGPGAAVTFPGVLVPAGGQYRLYLDFTVNGDRSYFVSVNGGAPVEVKVSGVGNNTPYTTSVPVTLTAGANTIRIGNDRAGAPDLDRISLG
;
A
#
# COMPACT_ATOMS: atom_id res chain seq x y z
N MET A 1 -49.32 -39.33 -21.00
CA MET A 1 -49.31 -38.10 -20.16
C MET A 1 -48.56 -38.41 -18.86
N ARG A 2 -47.22 -38.25 -18.81
CA ARG A 2 -46.34 -38.32 -17.61
C ARG A 2 -44.84 -38.41 -18.03
N VAL A 3 -44.32 -37.49 -18.86
CA VAL A 3 -42.85 -37.39 -19.12
C VAL A 3 -42.41 -35.96 -19.53
N ARG A 4 -43.05 -34.89 -19.03
CA ARG A 4 -42.62 -33.50 -19.38
C ARG A 4 -42.50 -32.52 -18.20
N ALA A 5 -42.63 -32.99 -16.96
CA ALA A 5 -42.58 -32.12 -15.78
C ALA A 5 -41.27 -32.19 -14.96
N CYS A 6 -40.34 -33.09 -15.28
CA CYS A 6 -39.11 -33.28 -14.47
C CYS A 6 -37.82 -32.70 -15.08
N LEU A 7 -37.86 -32.08 -16.27
CA LEU A 7 -36.66 -31.46 -16.87
C LEU A 7 -36.54 -29.94 -16.64
N ALA A 8 -37.57 -29.29 -16.08
CA ALA A 8 -37.54 -27.86 -15.76
C ALA A 8 -37.02 -27.55 -14.34
N ALA A 9 -36.97 -28.57 -13.45
CA ALA A 9 -36.53 -28.39 -12.06
C ALA A 9 -35.03 -28.67 -11.83
N VAL A 10 -34.33 -29.23 -12.83
CA VAL A 10 -32.88 -29.56 -12.74
C VAL A 10 -31.99 -28.56 -13.50
N VAL A 11 -32.59 -27.69 -14.32
CA VAL A 11 -31.87 -26.59 -15.01
C VAL A 11 -31.93 -25.27 -14.21
N VAL A 12 -32.76 -25.17 -13.17
CA VAL A 12 -32.82 -23.99 -12.27
C VAL A 12 -31.91 -24.13 -11.04
N LEU A 13 -31.32 -25.31 -10.79
CA LEU A 13 -30.40 -25.54 -9.67
C LEU A 13 -28.90 -25.61 -10.06
N LEU A 14 -28.55 -25.23 -11.29
CA LEU A 14 -27.16 -25.11 -11.77
C LEU A 14 -26.80 -23.69 -12.24
N ALA A 15 -27.56 -22.69 -11.79
CA ALA A 15 -27.29 -21.28 -12.06
C ALA A 15 -27.27 -20.41 -10.78
N THR A 16 -26.90 -20.98 -9.63
CA THR A 16 -26.24 -20.19 -8.56
C THR A 16 -24.75 -20.11 -8.84
N LEU A 17 -24.39 -19.75 -10.08
CA LEU A 17 -23.27 -18.86 -10.24
C LEU A 17 -23.82 -17.54 -9.69
N VAL A 18 -23.38 -17.15 -8.51
CA VAL A 18 -23.44 -15.74 -8.11
C VAL A 18 -22.69 -15.02 -9.22
N THR A 19 -23.41 -14.55 -10.23
CA THR A 19 -22.93 -13.43 -11.03
C THR A 19 -22.70 -12.35 -9.99
N PRO A 20 -21.45 -11.89 -9.78
CA PRO A 20 -21.24 -10.80 -8.85
C PRO A 20 -22.17 -9.69 -9.33
N ALA A 21 -22.96 -9.11 -8.43
CA ALA A 21 -23.56 -7.82 -8.73
C ALA A 21 -22.38 -6.94 -9.16
N HIS A 22 -22.28 -6.62 -10.44
CA HIS A 22 -21.26 -5.73 -10.92
C HIS A 22 -21.56 -4.41 -10.21
N ALA A 23 -20.69 -4.01 -9.28
CA ALA A 23 -20.76 -2.68 -8.67
C ALA A 23 -21.03 -1.68 -9.79
N GLU A 24 -21.88 -0.68 -9.56
CA GLU A 24 -22.15 0.31 -10.60
C GLU A 24 -20.89 1.15 -10.82
N LEU A 25 -20.04 0.71 -11.76
CA LEU A 25 -18.73 1.32 -11.97
C LEU A 25 -18.83 2.69 -12.63
N PHE A 26 -19.84 2.91 -13.47
CA PHE A 26 -20.05 4.20 -14.14
C PHE A 26 -21.53 4.56 -14.06
N ASN A 27 -21.86 5.43 -13.11
CA ASN A 27 -23.20 5.99 -12.97
C ASN A 27 -23.13 7.51 -12.87
N PRO A 28 -24.05 8.29 -13.48
CA PRO A 28 -24.04 9.75 -13.41
C PRO A 28 -23.95 10.35 -12.00
N ARG A 29 -24.42 9.65 -10.96
CA ARG A 29 -24.28 10.10 -9.56
C ARG A 29 -22.83 10.19 -9.07
N GLN A 30 -21.91 9.50 -9.75
CA GLN A 30 -20.49 9.44 -9.45
C GLN A 30 -19.67 10.52 -10.16
N ASP A 31 -20.22 11.13 -11.23
CA ASP A 31 -19.47 12.01 -12.13
C ASP A 31 -18.83 13.19 -11.41
N TRP A 32 -19.55 13.77 -10.45
CA TRP A 32 -19.04 14.91 -9.68
C TRP A 32 -17.84 14.52 -8.82
N LEU A 33 -17.84 13.32 -8.22
CA LEU A 33 -16.71 12.87 -7.41
C LEU A 33 -15.55 12.42 -8.31
N ARG A 34 -15.83 11.80 -9.46
CA ARG A 34 -14.81 11.51 -10.49
C ARG A 34 -14.09 12.78 -10.94
N ALA A 35 -14.83 13.87 -11.15
CA ALA A 35 -14.28 15.17 -11.51
C ALA A 35 -13.57 15.91 -10.37
N SER A 36 -13.75 15.47 -9.12
CA SER A 36 -13.10 16.09 -7.96
C SER A 36 -11.60 15.79 -7.92
N THR A 37 -10.84 16.70 -7.29
CA THR A 37 -9.47 16.42 -6.85
C THR A 37 -9.46 16.08 -5.35
N ALA A 38 -10.26 16.81 -4.56
CA ALA A 38 -10.31 16.64 -3.12
C ALA A 38 -11.66 17.02 -2.48
N GLY A 39 -11.79 16.63 -1.20
CA GLY A 39 -12.84 16.98 -0.26
C GLY A 39 -12.28 17.42 1.10
N LEU A 40 -13.13 18.06 1.90
CA LEU A 40 -12.85 18.44 3.28
C LEU A 40 -13.70 17.60 4.24
N PHE A 41 -13.08 16.93 5.21
CA PHE A 41 -13.74 16.09 6.20
C PHE A 41 -13.80 16.81 7.55
N LEU A 42 -15.00 17.02 8.09
CA LEU A 42 -15.22 17.89 9.25
C LEU A 42 -15.75 17.10 10.44
N HIS A 43 -14.89 16.81 11.41
CA HIS A 43 -15.27 16.19 12.67
C HIS A 43 -15.55 17.25 13.73
N TRP A 44 -16.83 17.41 14.07
CA TRP A 44 -17.31 18.49 14.92
C TRP A 44 -18.59 18.09 15.64
N GLY A 45 -18.69 18.26 16.94
CA GLY A 45 -19.87 17.87 17.71
C GLY A 45 -19.84 18.36 19.15
N MET A 46 -20.70 17.80 20.01
CA MET A 46 -20.79 18.22 21.42
C MET A 46 -19.47 18.06 22.17
N PHE A 47 -18.65 17.07 21.80
CA PHE A 47 -17.39 16.81 22.49
C PHE A 47 -16.17 17.46 21.84
N THR A 48 -16.37 18.26 20.79
CA THR A 48 -15.37 19.22 20.33
C THR A 48 -15.00 20.15 21.48
N ALA A 49 -13.71 20.41 21.70
CA ALA A 49 -13.30 21.24 22.82
C ALA A 49 -13.73 22.72 22.65
N PRO A 50 -14.23 23.37 23.72
CA PRO A 50 -14.56 22.80 25.03
C PRO A 50 -15.79 21.90 24.99
N ARG A 51 -15.74 20.77 25.70
CA ARG A 51 -16.79 19.73 25.69
C ARG A 51 -18.09 20.24 26.32
N HIS A 52 -19.22 19.86 25.70
CA HIS A 52 -20.58 20.03 26.21
C HIS A 52 -21.23 18.67 26.49
N THR A 53 -22.08 18.63 27.51
CA THR A 53 -23.00 17.50 27.79
C THR A 53 -24.46 17.92 27.71
N ASP A 54 -24.72 19.18 27.37
CA ASP A 54 -26.06 19.73 27.16
C ASP A 54 -26.17 20.24 25.72
N CYS A 55 -27.18 19.76 25.00
CA CYS A 55 -27.35 20.02 23.58
C CYS A 55 -27.69 21.50 23.30
N ALA A 56 -28.50 22.12 24.16
CA ALA A 56 -28.89 23.52 23.99
C ALA A 56 -27.73 24.48 24.29
N ALA A 57 -26.91 24.16 25.30
CA ALA A 57 -25.69 24.90 25.60
C ALA A 57 -24.67 24.80 24.45
N TRP A 58 -24.50 23.60 23.87
CA TRP A 58 -23.65 23.40 22.70
C TRP A 58 -24.13 24.26 21.51
N GLU A 59 -25.41 24.16 21.15
CA GLU A 59 -26.00 24.97 20.06
C GLU A 59 -25.87 26.48 20.30
N HIS A 60 -26.11 26.92 21.54
CA HIS A 60 -25.95 28.30 21.95
C HIS A 60 -24.52 28.77 21.72
N ASP A 61 -23.52 28.04 22.22
CA ASP A 61 -22.12 28.47 22.16
C ASP A 61 -21.55 28.41 20.74
N VAL A 62 -21.99 27.45 19.92
CA VAL A 62 -21.73 27.42 18.48
C VAL A 62 -22.24 28.70 17.80
N THR A 63 -23.50 29.05 18.06
CA THR A 63 -24.15 30.21 17.43
C THR A 63 -23.56 31.53 17.94
N ALA A 64 -23.42 31.68 19.25
CA ALA A 64 -22.83 32.86 19.89
C ALA A 64 -21.33 33.00 19.55
N GLY A 65 -20.64 31.90 19.27
CA GLY A 65 -19.25 31.86 18.80
C GLY A 65 -19.07 32.38 17.37
N GLY A 66 -20.16 32.61 16.63
CA GLY A 66 -20.13 33.18 15.28
C GLY A 66 -19.90 32.15 14.17
N TRP A 67 -20.32 30.90 14.38
CA TRP A 67 -20.28 29.87 13.34
C TRP A 67 -21.03 30.33 12.08
N THR A 68 -20.44 30.08 10.91
CA THR A 68 -21.07 30.30 9.61
C THR A 68 -20.73 29.15 8.65
N PRO A 69 -21.67 28.72 7.79
CA PRO A 69 -21.39 27.70 6.79
C PRO A 69 -20.44 28.22 5.71
N ASP A 70 -20.50 29.51 5.39
CA ASP A 70 -19.66 30.15 4.38
C ASP A 70 -18.17 29.99 4.67
N TYR A 71 -17.78 30.11 5.94
CA TYR A 71 -16.38 29.92 6.32
C TYR A 71 -15.88 28.51 5.97
N TRP A 72 -16.63 27.46 6.31
CA TRP A 72 -16.23 26.08 5.97
C TRP A 72 -16.15 25.86 4.47
N ILE A 73 -17.12 26.38 3.71
CA ILE A 73 -17.08 26.26 2.25
C ILE A 73 -15.92 27.06 1.66
N ASP A 74 -15.61 28.25 2.19
CA ASP A 74 -14.46 29.04 1.74
C ASP A 74 -13.13 28.31 2.02
N GLU A 75 -12.96 27.72 3.21
CA GLU A 75 -11.79 26.92 3.53
C GLU A 75 -11.69 25.66 2.64
N ALA A 76 -12.80 24.98 2.35
CA ALA A 76 -12.81 23.88 1.39
C ALA A 76 -12.33 24.34 0.00
N THR A 77 -12.80 25.49 -0.49
CA THR A 77 -12.38 26.00 -1.80
C THR A 77 -10.90 26.39 -1.85
N LYS A 78 -10.32 26.83 -0.74
CA LYS A 78 -8.87 27.10 -0.62
C LYS A 78 -8.03 25.85 -0.87
N LEU A 79 -8.54 24.68 -0.49
CA LEU A 79 -7.91 23.38 -0.72
C LEU A 79 -8.13 22.84 -2.15
N GLY A 80 -8.90 23.54 -2.99
CA GLY A 80 -9.38 22.99 -4.26
C GLY A 80 -10.43 21.89 -4.08
N ALA A 81 -11.02 21.77 -2.89
CA ALA A 81 -12.05 20.78 -2.62
C ALA A 81 -13.37 21.14 -3.30
N SER A 82 -14.08 20.11 -3.76
CA SER A 82 -15.40 20.25 -4.41
C SER A 82 -16.53 19.62 -3.61
N TYR A 83 -16.20 19.05 -2.45
CA TYR A 83 -17.16 18.50 -1.51
C TYR A 83 -16.69 18.60 -0.06
N VAL A 84 -17.65 18.56 0.85
CA VAL A 84 -17.48 18.52 2.30
C VAL A 84 -18.22 17.30 2.83
N VAL A 85 -17.59 16.55 3.74
CA VAL A 85 -18.25 15.50 4.51
C VAL A 85 -18.36 15.99 5.96
N LEU A 86 -19.58 16.07 6.49
CA LEU A 86 -19.84 16.57 7.85
C LEU A 86 -20.05 15.41 8.83
N THR A 87 -19.21 15.32 9.87
CA THR A 87 -19.24 14.23 10.88
C THR A 87 -19.55 14.78 12.28
N THR A 88 -20.85 14.92 12.51
CA THR A 88 -21.42 15.39 13.78
C THR A 88 -22.08 14.26 14.54
N PHE A 89 -22.79 13.39 13.81
CA PHE A 89 -23.35 12.13 14.29
C PHE A 89 -22.25 11.06 14.35
N HIS A 90 -21.27 11.26 15.23
CA HIS A 90 -20.08 10.42 15.38
C HIS A 90 -19.99 9.89 16.81
N SER A 91 -19.53 8.65 16.97
CA SER A 91 -19.62 7.89 18.22
C SER A 91 -18.90 8.55 19.39
N ARG A 92 -17.77 9.20 19.11
CA ARG A 92 -16.96 9.95 20.09
C ARG A 92 -17.24 11.46 20.14
N LEU A 93 -18.25 11.95 19.42
CA LEU A 93 -18.64 13.37 19.38
C LEU A 93 -20.03 13.64 19.95
N GLY A 94 -20.60 12.67 20.68
CA GLY A 94 -21.87 12.82 21.38
C GLY A 94 -23.10 12.62 20.48
N TYR A 95 -22.94 11.99 19.31
CA TYR A 95 -24.05 11.64 18.40
C TYR A 95 -24.96 12.83 18.07
N ALA A 96 -24.34 14.02 17.91
CA ALA A 96 -25.06 15.26 17.73
C ALA A 96 -25.63 15.35 16.31
N ARG A 97 -26.92 15.66 16.20
CA ARG A 97 -27.61 15.86 14.92
C ARG A 97 -27.75 17.35 14.66
N PRO A 98 -26.98 17.95 13.73
CA PRO A 98 -26.94 19.39 13.44
C PRO A 98 -28.17 19.85 12.64
N TRP A 99 -29.34 19.28 12.92
CA TRP A 99 -30.62 19.62 12.34
C TRP A 99 -31.77 19.44 13.34
N PRO A 100 -32.91 20.14 13.15
CA PRO A 100 -34.08 20.00 14.00
C PRO A 100 -34.87 18.73 13.70
N SER A 101 -34.31 17.61 14.14
CA SER A 101 -34.92 16.28 14.10
C SER A 101 -36.13 16.19 15.04
N LYS A 102 -37.17 15.49 14.59
CA LYS A 102 -38.32 15.15 15.46
C LYS A 102 -38.19 13.78 16.12
N ILE A 103 -37.20 12.99 15.72
CA ILE A 103 -36.94 11.66 16.26
C ILE A 103 -36.11 11.83 17.55
N PRO A 104 -36.57 11.40 18.73
CA PRO A 104 -35.76 11.45 19.94
C PRO A 104 -34.71 10.33 19.95
N GLY A 105 -33.67 10.45 20.78
CA GLY A 105 -32.67 9.38 20.96
C GLY A 105 -31.24 9.89 21.13
N SER A 106 -30.92 11.09 20.62
CA SER A 106 -29.66 11.79 20.88
C SER A 106 -29.85 13.31 20.74
N CYS A 107 -28.81 14.10 21.03
CA CYS A 107 -28.84 15.56 20.82
C CYS A 107 -29.24 15.93 19.37
N SER A 108 -30.17 16.88 19.23
CA SER A 108 -30.55 17.50 17.96
C SER A 108 -30.74 19.00 18.13
N THR A 109 -30.16 19.80 17.24
CA THR A 109 -30.20 21.27 17.32
C THR A 109 -31.53 21.83 16.83
N GLN A 110 -31.98 22.99 17.34
CA GLN A 110 -33.14 23.70 16.80
C GLN A 110 -32.80 24.46 15.51
N ARG A 111 -31.59 25.03 15.44
CA ARG A 111 -31.01 25.61 14.23
C ARG A 111 -30.62 24.52 13.24
N ASP A 112 -30.86 24.76 11.96
CA ASP A 112 -30.61 23.82 10.88
C ASP A 112 -29.22 24.03 10.27
N PHE A 113 -28.17 23.72 11.04
CA PHE A 113 -26.78 23.90 10.60
C PHE A 113 -26.46 23.07 9.34
N LEU A 114 -27.00 21.85 9.23
CA LEU A 114 -26.84 21.02 8.04
C LEU A 114 -27.48 21.67 6.80
N GLY A 115 -28.72 22.14 6.91
CA GLY A 115 -29.41 22.84 5.83
C GLY A 115 -28.69 24.12 5.38
N GLU A 116 -28.19 24.90 6.35
CA GLU A 116 -27.38 26.10 6.08
C GLU A 116 -26.07 25.76 5.34
N LEU A 117 -25.38 24.68 5.73
CA LEU A 117 -24.16 24.21 5.06
C LEU A 117 -24.43 23.74 3.63
N ILE A 118 -25.50 22.96 3.41
CA ILE A 118 -25.91 22.50 2.08
C ILE A 118 -26.19 23.70 1.17
N ALA A 119 -26.93 24.71 1.65
CA ALA A 119 -27.26 25.90 0.88
C ALA A 119 -26.00 26.70 0.50
N ALA A 120 -25.08 26.92 1.44
CA ALA A 120 -23.82 27.60 1.17
C ALA A 120 -22.94 26.84 0.17
N GLY A 121 -22.87 25.51 0.31
CA GLY A 121 -22.15 24.64 -0.62
C GLY A 121 -22.71 24.74 -2.03
N GLN A 122 -24.03 24.61 -2.20
CA GLN A 122 -24.69 24.75 -3.50
C GLN A 122 -24.43 26.10 -4.16
N ALA A 123 -24.45 27.19 -3.38
CA ALA A 123 -24.16 28.54 -3.89
C ALA A 123 -22.73 28.68 -4.46
N LYS A 124 -21.78 27.86 -3.98
CA LYS A 124 -20.36 27.90 -4.37
C LYS A 124 -19.92 26.67 -5.18
N GLY A 125 -20.84 25.79 -5.56
CA GLY A 125 -20.55 24.56 -6.31
C GLY A 125 -19.82 23.49 -5.51
N VAL A 126 -19.90 23.53 -4.17
CA VAL A 126 -19.33 22.52 -3.26
C VAL A 126 -20.46 21.61 -2.77
N ARG A 127 -20.30 20.30 -3.00
CA ARG A 127 -21.26 19.28 -2.56
C ARG A 127 -21.13 19.04 -1.05
N VAL A 128 -22.21 18.65 -0.39
CA VAL A 128 -22.18 18.28 1.03
C VAL A 128 -22.68 16.85 1.18
N MET A 129 -21.89 16.01 1.84
CA MET A 129 -22.26 14.65 2.25
C MET A 129 -22.39 14.60 3.77
N LEU A 130 -23.28 13.74 4.26
CA LEU A 130 -23.46 13.52 5.69
C LEU A 130 -22.78 12.21 6.09
N TYR A 131 -21.92 12.26 7.09
CA TYR A 131 -21.37 11.06 7.71
C TYR A 131 -22.38 10.43 8.66
N MET A 132 -22.41 9.10 8.70
CA MET A 132 -23.26 8.32 9.59
C MET A 132 -22.45 7.18 10.23
N THR A 133 -22.41 7.15 11.56
CA THR A 133 -21.80 6.05 12.34
C THR A 133 -22.81 4.93 12.56
N ASP A 134 -22.31 3.71 12.71
CA ASP A 134 -23.03 2.48 13.05
C ASP A 134 -22.90 2.09 14.53
N ASP A 135 -21.94 2.69 15.23
CA ASP A 135 -21.40 2.17 16.47
C ASP A 135 -21.83 3.00 17.69
N PRO A 136 -22.64 2.45 18.61
CA PRO A 136 -22.99 3.10 19.87
C PRO A 136 -21.92 2.95 20.96
N GLN A 137 -20.80 2.24 20.73
CA GLN A 137 -19.82 1.84 21.77
C GLN A 137 -19.44 2.94 22.76
N TRP A 138 -19.32 4.18 22.30
CA TRP A 138 -18.82 5.31 23.09
C TRP A 138 -19.90 6.17 23.72
N HIS A 139 -21.15 5.71 23.74
CA HIS A 139 -22.33 6.43 24.27
C HIS A 139 -22.15 7.02 25.67
N ASN A 140 -21.34 6.38 26.53
CA ASN A 140 -21.07 6.82 27.89
C ASN A 140 -19.57 6.99 28.24
N GLU A 141 -18.66 7.05 27.25
CA GLU A 141 -17.19 7.07 27.46
C GLU A 141 -16.75 8.18 28.43
N THR A 142 -17.45 9.30 28.40
CA THR A 142 -17.13 10.50 29.18
C THR A 142 -17.82 10.54 30.56
N GLY A 143 -18.55 9.49 30.94
CA GLY A 143 -19.41 9.44 32.12
C GLY A 143 -20.78 10.12 31.92
N HIS A 144 -21.06 10.61 30.71
CA HIS A 144 -22.35 11.17 30.31
C HIS A 144 -23.01 10.26 29.27
N GLU A 145 -24.26 9.88 29.51
CA GLU A 145 -25.06 9.09 28.57
C GLU A 145 -25.57 9.99 27.44
N SER A 146 -25.09 9.73 26.21
CA SER A 146 -25.41 10.51 25.02
C SER A 146 -26.63 9.98 24.26
N LEU A 147 -27.09 8.76 24.59
CA LEU A 147 -28.21 8.09 23.93
C LEU A 147 -29.39 7.89 24.89
N ASP A 148 -30.60 8.23 24.43
CA ASP A 148 -31.83 8.12 25.21
C ASP A 148 -32.73 6.99 24.67
N SER A 149 -32.44 5.76 25.09
CA SER A 149 -33.23 4.58 24.75
C SER A 149 -34.70 4.70 25.18
N ALA A 150 -34.98 5.39 26.30
CA ALA A 150 -36.34 5.51 26.82
C ALA A 150 -37.20 6.42 25.91
N ALA A 151 -36.64 7.56 25.50
CA ALA A 151 -37.33 8.48 24.62
C ALA A 151 -37.55 7.88 23.23
N TYR A 152 -36.55 7.19 22.66
CA TYR A 152 -36.72 6.52 21.37
C TYR A 152 -37.70 5.34 21.44
N SER A 153 -37.65 4.53 22.50
CA SER A 153 -38.64 3.46 22.73
C SER A 153 -40.07 4.01 22.80
N ALA A 154 -40.27 5.14 23.48
CA ALA A 154 -41.57 5.80 23.56
C ALA A 154 -42.05 6.32 22.19
N TYR A 155 -41.13 6.81 21.35
CA TYR A 155 -41.41 7.23 19.99
C TYR A 155 -41.82 6.05 19.08
N LYS A 156 -41.12 4.91 19.19
CA LYS A 156 -41.41 3.72 18.37
C LYS A 156 -42.60 2.90 18.87
N GLY A 157 -42.95 3.03 20.15
CA GLY A 157 -44.03 2.25 20.76
C GLY A 157 -43.62 0.82 21.13
N HIS A 158 -42.33 0.49 21.11
CA HIS A 158 -41.77 -0.76 21.64
C HIS A 158 -40.39 -0.53 22.24
N PRO A 159 -39.89 -1.43 23.12
CA PRO A 159 -38.56 -1.30 23.69
C PRO A 159 -37.47 -1.39 22.60
N VAL A 160 -36.57 -0.42 22.60
CA VAL A 160 -35.35 -0.40 21.78
C VAL A 160 -34.19 0.08 22.65
N ASP A 161 -33.08 -0.64 22.62
CA ASP A 161 -31.87 -0.27 23.35
C ASP A 161 -30.81 0.30 22.41
N LEU A 162 -30.67 1.63 22.43
CA LEU A 162 -29.71 2.37 21.60
C LEU A 162 -28.25 2.10 21.96
N THR A 163 -27.97 1.50 23.11
CA THR A 163 -26.60 1.13 23.51
C THR A 163 -26.14 -0.17 22.85
N THR A 164 -27.04 -0.86 22.15
CA THR A 164 -26.76 -2.07 21.37
C THR A 164 -26.72 -1.75 19.87
N ARG A 165 -25.86 -2.45 19.11
CA ARG A 165 -25.78 -2.26 17.66
C ARG A 165 -27.13 -2.42 16.93
N PRO A 166 -27.98 -3.42 17.23
CA PRO A 166 -29.28 -3.54 16.57
C PRO A 166 -30.23 -2.38 16.89
N GLY A 167 -30.35 -1.98 18.16
CA GLY A 167 -31.24 -0.87 18.54
C GLY A 167 -30.75 0.48 18.03
N PHE A 168 -29.44 0.72 18.05
CA PHE A 168 -28.84 1.89 17.41
C PHE A 168 -29.02 1.87 15.89
N GLY A 169 -28.93 0.69 15.27
CA GLY A 169 -29.18 0.47 13.85
C GLY A 169 -30.61 0.86 13.45
N GLU A 170 -31.60 0.49 14.25
CA GLU A 170 -32.99 0.91 14.05
C GLU A 170 -33.17 2.43 14.16
N PHE A 171 -32.57 3.04 15.19
CA PHE A 171 -32.60 4.49 15.38
C PHE A 171 -31.97 5.24 14.21
N SER A 172 -30.76 4.87 13.83
CA SER A 172 -30.04 5.49 12.73
C SER A 172 -30.73 5.26 11.38
N TYR A 173 -31.37 4.11 11.15
CA TYR A 173 -32.21 3.87 9.96
C TYR A 173 -33.29 4.95 9.82
N ASP A 174 -34.02 5.26 10.89
CA ASP A 174 -35.04 6.32 10.88
C ASP A 174 -34.41 7.71 10.61
N LEU A 175 -33.17 7.95 11.05
CA LEU A 175 -32.44 9.19 10.75
C LEU A 175 -32.05 9.30 9.28
N PHE A 176 -31.60 8.22 8.65
CA PHE A 176 -31.35 8.19 7.21
C PHE A 176 -32.61 8.58 6.44
N ASP A 177 -33.76 8.01 6.81
CA ASP A 177 -35.04 8.29 6.15
C ASP A 177 -35.48 9.76 6.32
N GLU A 178 -35.34 10.30 7.54
CA GLU A 178 -35.62 11.71 7.85
C GLU A 178 -34.71 12.65 7.04
N VAL A 179 -33.40 12.40 7.03
CA VAL A 179 -32.42 13.23 6.29
C VAL A 179 -32.74 13.21 4.80
N MET A 180 -33.06 12.03 4.26
CA MET A 180 -33.47 11.90 2.86
C MET A 180 -34.70 12.74 2.56
N ASP A 181 -35.71 12.82 3.43
CA ASP A 181 -36.89 13.66 3.18
C ASP A 181 -36.60 15.15 3.25
N ARG A 182 -35.80 15.56 4.22
CA ARG A 182 -35.56 16.98 4.52
C ARG A 182 -34.60 17.65 3.55
N TYR A 183 -33.57 16.94 3.10
CA TYR A 183 -32.39 17.55 2.46
C TYR A 183 -32.17 17.06 1.03
N ALA A 184 -33.10 17.32 0.12
CA ALA A 184 -32.94 16.96 -1.30
C ALA A 184 -31.64 17.49 -1.96
N GLY A 185 -31.05 18.54 -1.38
CA GLY A 185 -29.79 19.14 -1.81
C GLY A 185 -28.50 18.45 -1.34
N LEU A 186 -28.58 17.48 -0.43
CA LEU A 186 -27.45 16.68 0.02
C LEU A 186 -26.92 15.82 -1.13
N ALA A 187 -25.62 15.56 -1.16
CA ALA A 187 -24.97 14.77 -2.20
C ALA A 187 -24.93 13.27 -1.90
N GLY A 188 -25.20 12.87 -0.66
CA GLY A 188 -25.25 11.48 -0.23
C GLY A 188 -24.70 11.25 1.17
N PHE A 189 -24.34 10.00 1.45
CA PHE A 189 -23.88 9.55 2.76
C PHE A 189 -22.46 8.99 2.70
N TRP A 190 -21.72 9.26 3.77
CA TRP A 190 -20.44 8.62 4.06
C TRP A 190 -20.63 7.71 5.27
N ILE A 191 -20.42 6.41 5.09
CA ILE A 191 -20.74 5.37 6.07
C ILE A 191 -19.46 4.91 6.76
N ASP A 192 -19.43 4.96 8.09
CA ASP A 192 -18.24 4.58 8.86
C ASP A 192 -18.01 3.08 8.93
N ASN A 193 -19.03 2.29 9.26
CA ASN A 193 -19.04 0.85 9.02
C ASN A 193 -20.48 0.41 8.77
N ASP A 194 -20.68 -0.80 8.27
CA ASP A 194 -22.01 -1.36 8.09
C ASP A 194 -22.63 -1.81 9.44
N ASN A 195 -23.92 -1.54 9.62
CA ASN A 195 -24.72 -2.06 10.72
C ASN A 195 -25.61 -3.21 10.24
N GLU A 196 -25.61 -4.33 10.96
CA GLU A 196 -26.42 -5.52 10.65
C GLU A 196 -27.91 -5.19 10.46
N TYR A 197 -28.46 -4.26 11.26
CA TYR A 197 -29.86 -3.86 11.13
C TYR A 197 -30.13 -3.20 9.77
N TRP A 198 -29.22 -2.35 9.29
CA TRP A 198 -29.36 -1.65 8.01
C TRP A 198 -29.42 -2.63 6.84
N GLU A 199 -28.52 -3.61 6.83
CA GLU A 199 -28.46 -4.64 5.80
C GLU A 199 -29.72 -5.54 5.82
N GLN A 200 -30.14 -6.00 7.01
CA GLN A 200 -31.31 -6.87 7.16
C GLN A 200 -32.63 -6.19 6.76
N HIS A 201 -32.67 -4.85 6.81
CA HIS A 201 -33.85 -4.07 6.48
C HIS A 201 -33.73 -3.30 5.16
N GLY A 202 -32.69 -3.59 4.35
CA GLY A 202 -32.55 -3.04 2.99
C GLY A 202 -32.35 -1.52 2.93
N LEU A 203 -31.62 -0.94 3.90
CA LEU A 203 -31.39 0.51 3.97
C LEU A 203 -30.81 1.07 2.67
N TYR A 204 -29.80 0.42 2.12
CA TYR A 204 -29.08 0.94 0.97
C TYR A 204 -29.94 0.89 -0.30
N GLU A 205 -30.72 -0.17 -0.49
CA GLU A 205 -31.73 -0.26 -1.54
C GLU A 205 -32.76 0.85 -1.40
N HIS A 206 -33.27 1.08 -0.19
CA HIS A 206 -34.21 2.17 0.11
C HIS A 206 -33.61 3.55 -0.23
N ILE A 207 -32.33 3.79 0.09
CA ILE A 207 -31.63 5.02 -0.31
C ILE A 207 -31.56 5.14 -1.83
N ARG A 208 -31.22 4.06 -2.55
CA ARG A 208 -31.17 4.06 -4.01
C ARG A 208 -32.53 4.33 -4.64
N GLU A 209 -33.61 3.82 -4.05
CA GLU A 209 -34.98 4.08 -4.52
C GLU A 209 -35.41 5.54 -4.28
N LYS A 210 -35.18 6.07 -3.06
CA LYS A 210 -35.64 7.39 -2.65
C LYS A 210 -34.76 8.51 -3.22
N ARG A 211 -33.46 8.28 -3.32
CA ARG A 211 -32.41 9.25 -3.72
C ARG A 211 -31.42 8.63 -4.72
N PRO A 212 -31.87 8.25 -5.94
CA PRO A 212 -31.03 7.55 -6.92
C PRO A 212 -29.79 8.34 -7.40
N SER A 213 -29.78 9.66 -7.21
CA SER A 213 -28.65 10.53 -7.56
C SER A 213 -27.65 10.75 -6.43
N TRP A 214 -27.85 10.16 -5.25
CA TRP A 214 -26.95 10.35 -4.11
C TRP A 214 -25.82 9.34 -4.12
N LEU A 215 -24.63 9.79 -3.74
CA LEU A 215 -23.44 8.96 -3.63
C LEU A 215 -23.43 8.23 -2.28
N LEU A 216 -23.04 6.95 -2.27
CA LEU A 216 -22.74 6.22 -1.04
C LEU A 216 -21.24 5.92 -0.96
N SER A 217 -20.58 6.41 0.09
CA SER A 217 -19.18 6.11 0.40
C SER A 217 -19.13 5.22 1.63
N ASN A 218 -18.23 4.25 1.67
CA ASN A 218 -17.97 3.41 2.84
C ASN A 218 -16.47 3.46 3.20
N ASN A 219 -16.20 3.49 4.50
CA ASN A 219 -14.85 3.46 5.06
C ASN A 219 -14.21 2.07 4.99
N ASN A 220 -13.07 1.97 4.31
CA ASN A 220 -12.23 0.78 4.24
C ASN A 220 -12.88 -0.51 3.72
N GLU A 221 -14.13 -0.51 3.24
CA GLU A 221 -14.78 -1.69 2.66
C GLU A 221 -15.22 -1.46 1.21
N ASP A 222 -14.90 -2.41 0.33
CA ASP A 222 -15.33 -2.39 -1.07
C ASP A 222 -16.54 -3.30 -1.28
N THR A 223 -17.73 -2.76 -1.04
CA THR A 223 -19.00 -3.49 -1.23
C THR A 223 -19.71 -3.06 -2.53
N PRO A 224 -20.40 -3.96 -3.25
CA PRO A 224 -21.00 -3.63 -4.55
C PRO A 224 -22.03 -2.49 -4.54
N ILE A 225 -22.72 -2.28 -3.41
CA ILE A 225 -23.78 -1.27 -3.29
C ILE A 225 -23.25 0.14 -3.05
N MET A 226 -22.05 0.26 -2.50
CA MET A 226 -21.36 1.53 -2.29
C MET A 226 -20.81 2.04 -3.62
N ASP A 227 -20.70 3.35 -3.80
CA ASP A 227 -20.10 3.95 -4.99
C ASP A 227 -18.58 4.09 -4.85
N THR A 228 -18.09 4.28 -3.62
CA THR A 228 -16.70 4.61 -3.34
C THR A 228 -16.17 3.83 -2.15
N VAL A 229 -14.86 3.61 -2.15
CA VAL A 229 -14.11 3.07 -1.02
C VAL A 229 -13.24 4.20 -0.46
N SER A 230 -13.56 4.67 0.73
CA SER A 230 -12.77 5.68 1.43
C SER A 230 -11.77 5.00 2.34
N ASN A 231 -10.48 5.06 1.98
CA ASN A 231 -9.43 4.45 2.76
C ASN A 231 -9.03 5.41 3.89
N GLU A 232 -9.29 5.03 5.14
CA GLU A 232 -8.95 5.85 6.31
C GLU A 232 -7.49 5.65 6.74
N GLN A 233 -6.81 6.78 6.93
CA GLN A 233 -5.53 6.99 7.62
C GLN A 233 -4.51 5.86 7.46
N LYS A 234 -3.89 5.78 6.27
CA LYS A 234 -2.75 4.88 6.04
C LYS A 234 -1.39 5.51 6.41
N THR A 235 -0.47 4.66 6.87
CA THR A 235 0.92 5.02 7.23
C THR A 235 1.89 3.91 6.82
N GLY A 236 3.20 4.17 6.89
CA GLY A 236 4.24 3.18 6.59
C GLY A 236 4.71 3.13 5.12
N MET A 237 4.15 3.99 4.25
CA MET A 237 4.57 4.14 2.86
C MET A 237 5.98 4.73 2.74
N THR A 238 6.64 4.49 1.62
CA THR A 238 7.95 5.09 1.31
C THR A 238 7.94 5.63 -0.12
N PRO A 239 7.96 6.95 -0.33
CA PRO A 239 7.96 8.01 0.70
C PRO A 239 6.67 8.04 1.53
N SER A 240 6.72 8.62 2.74
CA SER A 240 5.58 8.61 3.68
C SER A 240 4.30 9.26 3.14
N TYR A 241 4.44 10.13 2.15
CA TYR A 241 3.35 10.84 1.51
C TYR A 241 2.73 10.08 0.33
N ASP A 242 3.33 8.99 -0.15
CA ASP A 242 2.79 8.22 -1.29
C ASP A 242 1.68 7.27 -0.83
N TYR A 243 0.56 7.87 -0.40
CA TYR A 243 -0.63 7.19 0.10
C TYR A 243 -1.15 6.09 -0.82
N PRO A 244 -1.15 6.24 -2.17
CA PRO A 244 -1.57 5.18 -3.07
C PRO A 244 -0.93 3.82 -2.77
N GLN A 245 0.31 3.74 -2.29
CA GLN A 245 0.95 2.45 -1.98
C GLN A 245 0.23 1.61 -0.91
N ALA A 246 -0.67 2.20 -0.13
CA ALA A 246 -1.43 1.51 0.91
C ALA A 246 -2.87 1.14 0.51
N ILE A 247 -3.29 1.50 -0.71
CA ILE A 247 -4.63 1.25 -1.24
C ILE A 247 -4.63 -0.06 -2.04
N TYR A 248 -5.77 -0.75 -2.02
CA TYR A 248 -5.96 -2.06 -2.66
C TYR A 248 -7.21 -2.13 -3.55
N THR A 249 -7.82 -0.97 -3.85
CA THR A 249 -9.02 -0.86 -4.68
C THR A 249 -8.63 -0.57 -6.14
N PRO A 250 -8.90 -1.47 -7.09
CA PRO A 250 -8.53 -1.28 -8.48
C PRO A 250 -9.46 -0.33 -9.24
N MET A 251 -8.90 0.45 -10.16
CA MET A 251 -9.68 1.29 -11.07
C MET A 251 -10.59 0.43 -11.97
N PRO A 252 -11.75 0.94 -12.43
CA PRO A 252 -12.27 2.30 -12.32
C PRO A 252 -13.11 2.58 -11.06
N ARG A 253 -13.02 1.71 -10.04
CA ARG A 253 -13.69 1.94 -8.77
C ARG A 253 -13.27 3.30 -8.20
N LEU A 254 -14.24 4.06 -7.68
CA LEU A 254 -13.95 5.34 -7.05
C LEU A 254 -13.29 5.10 -5.69
N THR A 255 -12.16 5.76 -5.49
CA THR A 255 -11.38 5.60 -4.28
C THR A 255 -11.07 6.96 -3.68
N GLU A 256 -11.28 7.08 -2.38
CA GLU A 256 -10.90 8.23 -1.58
C GLU A 256 -9.76 7.83 -0.65
N ALA A 257 -8.83 8.75 -0.43
CA ALA A 257 -7.79 8.65 0.59
C ALA A 257 -8.12 9.66 1.67
N ASP A 258 -8.70 9.17 2.76
CA ASP A 258 -8.98 9.97 3.93
C ASP A 258 -7.76 10.00 4.85
N TYR A 259 -7.36 11.21 5.24
CA TYR A 259 -6.28 11.43 6.18
C TYR A 259 -6.43 12.73 6.97
N LYS A 260 -5.90 12.69 8.20
CA LYS A 260 -5.81 13.87 9.05
C LYS A 260 -4.79 14.86 8.51
N LEU A 261 -5.19 16.14 8.46
CA LEU A 261 -4.29 17.25 8.20
C LEU A 261 -3.33 17.50 9.39
N PRO A 262 -3.82 17.62 10.64
CA PRO A 262 -2.92 17.48 11.78
C PRO A 262 -2.43 16.03 11.84
N THR A 263 -1.13 15.83 11.66
CA THR A 263 -0.55 14.47 11.54
C THR A 263 -0.79 13.62 12.78
N ASN A 264 -0.93 14.28 13.93
CA ASN A 264 -1.15 13.66 15.23
C ASN A 264 -2.41 14.22 15.91
N GLY A 265 -2.93 13.50 16.88
CA GLY A 265 -4.14 13.86 17.61
C GLY A 265 -5.39 13.16 17.08
N ASP A 266 -6.54 13.56 17.61
CA ASP A 266 -7.84 13.03 17.26
C ASP A 266 -8.33 13.56 15.89
N TRP A 267 -9.38 12.95 15.36
CA TRP A 267 -10.04 13.42 14.14
C TRP A 267 -10.77 14.75 14.33
N TRP A 268 -11.10 15.12 15.57
CA TRP A 268 -11.78 16.35 15.99
C TRP A 268 -10.86 17.26 16.81
N TYR A 269 -11.31 18.49 17.06
CA TYR A 269 -10.55 19.42 17.88
C TYR A 269 -10.64 19.07 19.36
N SER A 270 -9.48 18.74 19.96
CA SER A 270 -9.35 18.35 21.37
C SER A 270 -8.73 19.43 22.27
N GLY A 271 -8.63 20.67 21.80
CA GLY A 271 -8.24 21.82 22.64
C GLY A 271 -6.83 22.39 22.39
N GLY A 272 -6.22 22.11 21.22
CA GLY A 272 -4.89 22.61 20.89
C GLY A 272 -4.65 22.75 19.38
N ASP A 273 -3.70 23.62 19.03
CA ASP A 273 -3.26 23.85 17.64
C ASP A 273 -2.18 22.82 17.27
N GLN A 274 -2.64 21.65 16.80
CA GLN A 274 -1.77 20.52 16.46
C GLN A 274 -0.92 20.82 15.22
N ALA A 275 0.28 20.24 15.18
CA ALA A 275 1.20 20.46 14.07
C ALA A 275 0.68 19.89 12.74
N VAL A 276 0.78 20.70 11.68
CA VAL A 276 0.48 20.29 10.30
C VAL A 276 1.78 20.00 9.56
N ASP A 277 1.93 18.77 9.06
CA ASP A 277 3.04 18.42 8.18
C ASP A 277 2.68 18.79 6.73
N VAL A 278 3.18 19.95 6.30
CA VAL A 278 2.94 20.49 4.95
C VAL A 278 3.48 19.55 3.87
N ARG A 279 4.65 18.93 4.10
CA ARG A 279 5.28 18.03 3.12
C ARG A 279 4.49 16.74 2.96
N LEU A 280 4.06 16.16 4.07
CA LEU A 280 3.22 14.97 4.06
C LEU A 280 1.91 15.25 3.32
N SER A 281 1.23 16.34 3.67
CA SER A 281 -0.12 16.64 3.18
C SER A 281 -0.14 17.04 1.70
N THR A 282 0.81 17.88 1.26
CA THR A 282 0.97 18.21 -0.17
C THR A 282 1.38 17.00 -0.99
N GLY A 283 2.31 16.17 -0.50
CA GLY A 283 2.73 14.96 -1.19
C GLY A 283 1.58 13.95 -1.36
N ARG A 284 0.72 13.77 -0.34
CA ARG A 284 -0.50 12.95 -0.43
C ARG A 284 -1.46 13.51 -1.48
N TYR A 285 -1.71 14.81 -1.43
CA TYR A 285 -2.59 15.49 -2.39
C TYR A 285 -2.17 15.25 -3.85
N ILE A 286 -0.87 15.41 -4.15
CA ILE A 286 -0.34 15.21 -5.50
C ILE A 286 -0.31 13.72 -5.91
N THR A 287 0.17 12.84 -5.04
CA THR A 287 0.28 11.40 -5.36
C THR A 287 -1.07 10.72 -5.53
N ASN A 288 -2.08 11.13 -4.75
CA ASN A 288 -3.46 10.70 -4.92
C ASN A 288 -4.01 11.10 -6.29
N ALA A 289 -3.87 12.37 -6.67
CA ALA A 289 -4.31 12.86 -7.98
C ALA A 289 -3.62 12.10 -9.14
N GLY A 290 -2.31 11.87 -9.04
CA GLY A 290 -1.54 11.09 -10.01
C GLY A 290 -1.86 9.58 -10.04
N SER A 291 -2.76 9.13 -9.17
CA SER A 291 -3.27 7.76 -9.12
C SER A 291 -4.82 7.72 -9.16
N SER A 292 -5.46 8.78 -9.67
CA SER A 292 -6.94 8.93 -9.74
C SER A 292 -7.69 8.70 -8.42
N ILE A 293 -7.01 8.90 -7.28
CA ILE A 293 -7.58 8.81 -5.93
C ILE A 293 -7.95 10.21 -5.46
N LYS A 294 -9.08 10.36 -4.77
CA LYS A 294 -9.55 11.65 -4.27
C LYS A 294 -9.01 11.88 -2.87
N SER A 295 -8.37 13.01 -2.62
CA SER A 295 -7.93 13.35 -1.26
C SER A 295 -9.12 13.81 -0.42
N LEU A 296 -9.38 13.16 0.70
CA LEU A 296 -10.35 13.63 1.69
C LEU A 296 -9.56 14.08 2.93
N MET A 297 -9.43 15.39 3.12
CA MET A 297 -8.56 15.95 4.16
C MET A 297 -9.38 16.26 5.41
N ALA A 298 -9.06 15.61 6.52
CA ALA A 298 -9.76 15.86 7.78
C ALA A 298 -9.13 16.99 8.57
N GLU A 299 -9.96 17.98 8.89
CA GLU A 299 -9.60 19.16 9.68
C GLU A 299 -10.44 19.27 10.95
N THR A 300 -9.81 19.83 11.99
CA THR A 300 -10.35 19.84 13.34
C THR A 300 -10.96 21.20 13.67
N ALA A 301 -12.17 21.45 13.19
CA ALA A 301 -12.88 22.70 13.50
C ALA A 301 -13.09 22.86 15.02
N MET A 302 -12.81 24.06 15.53
CA MET A 302 -13.10 24.44 16.91
C MET A 302 -14.62 24.61 17.11
N LEU A 303 -15.06 24.78 18.36
CA LEU A 303 -16.48 24.93 18.70
C LEU A 303 -17.21 25.97 17.84
N ASN A 304 -16.60 27.13 17.57
CA ASN A 304 -17.19 28.19 16.75
C ASN A 304 -17.09 27.94 15.23
N GLY A 305 -16.63 26.76 14.81
CA GLY A 305 -16.40 26.39 13.41
C GLY A 305 -15.08 26.88 12.83
N LYS A 306 -14.32 27.72 13.50
CA LYS A 306 -13.01 28.17 12.98
C LYS A 306 -11.97 27.06 13.08
N PHE A 307 -11.06 26.99 12.11
CA PHE A 307 -9.93 26.07 12.21
C PHE A 307 -8.83 26.63 13.11
N PRO A 308 -8.07 25.76 13.80
CA PRO A 308 -6.86 26.16 14.50
C PRO A 308 -5.86 26.85 13.55
N PRO A 309 -5.04 27.81 14.06
CA PRO A 309 -4.19 28.65 13.23
C PRO A 309 -3.29 27.91 12.24
N GLN A 310 -2.73 26.74 12.58
CA GLN A 310 -1.85 26.01 11.66
C GLN A 310 -2.61 25.37 10.49
N GLN A 311 -3.85 24.95 10.70
CA GLN A 311 -4.69 24.40 9.62
C GLN A 311 -5.17 25.53 8.69
N GLU A 312 -5.62 26.66 9.25
CA GLU A 312 -5.96 27.84 8.44
C GLU A 312 -4.73 28.35 7.63
N ALA A 313 -3.54 28.33 8.23
CA ALA A 313 -2.30 28.66 7.53
C ALA A 313 -1.99 27.69 6.38
N PHE A 314 -2.23 26.39 6.58
CA PHE A 314 -2.10 25.39 5.51
C PHE A 314 -3.10 25.63 4.38
N ASN A 315 -4.36 25.94 4.69
CA ASN A 315 -5.40 26.20 3.68
C ASN A 315 -5.05 27.44 2.85
N ASN A 316 -4.60 28.51 3.49
CA ASN A 316 -4.11 29.71 2.81
C ASN A 316 -2.86 29.42 1.94
N PHE A 317 -1.96 28.55 2.42
CA PHE A 317 -0.82 28.08 1.65
C PHE A 317 -1.29 27.29 0.40
N MET A 318 -2.16 26.29 0.55
CA MET A 318 -2.71 25.51 -0.56
C MET A 318 -3.42 26.38 -1.60
N ALA A 319 -4.19 27.38 -1.14
CA ALA A 319 -4.92 28.31 -2.00
C ALA A 319 -4.01 29.11 -2.93
N SER A 320 -2.75 29.34 -2.55
CA SER A 320 -1.76 30.05 -3.36
C SER A 320 -0.79 29.13 -4.10
N TRP A 321 -0.32 28.07 -3.43
CA TRP A 321 0.67 27.13 -3.95
C TRP A 321 0.15 26.26 -5.11
N THR A 322 -1.13 25.87 -5.06
CA THR A 322 -1.75 25.05 -6.10
C THR A 322 -2.14 25.85 -7.35
N GLN A 323 -2.39 27.16 -7.25
CA GLN A 323 -2.89 27.97 -8.38
C GLN A 323 -2.06 27.84 -9.67
N PRO A 324 -0.72 27.92 -9.64
CA PRO A 324 0.07 27.84 -10.86
C PRO A 324 0.07 26.43 -11.49
N ILE A 325 -0.28 25.39 -10.72
CA ILE A 325 -0.32 23.99 -11.17
C ILE A 325 -1.75 23.44 -11.25
N LYS A 326 -2.78 24.25 -11.03
CA LYS A 326 -4.18 23.79 -10.95
C LYS A 326 -4.62 22.99 -12.17
N LYS A 327 -4.17 23.39 -13.38
CA LYS A 327 -4.48 22.70 -14.64
C LYS A 327 -3.97 21.25 -14.71
N THR A 328 -2.96 20.90 -13.91
CA THR A 328 -2.36 19.56 -13.91
C THR A 328 -3.10 18.61 -12.97
N LEU A 329 -4.01 19.13 -12.14
CA LEU A 329 -4.73 18.38 -11.10
C LEU A 329 -6.24 18.33 -11.35
N THR A 330 -6.82 19.37 -11.94
CA THR A 330 -8.25 19.45 -12.23
C THR A 330 -8.55 18.88 -13.63
N GLY A 331 -9.47 17.91 -13.71
CA GLY A 331 -9.85 17.30 -14.99
C GLY A 331 -8.73 16.49 -15.64
N THR A 332 -7.84 15.95 -14.81
CA THR A 332 -6.76 15.04 -15.18
C THR A 332 -6.96 13.70 -14.47
N GLU A 333 -6.35 12.65 -15.00
CA GLU A 333 -6.37 11.31 -14.42
C GLU A 333 -4.95 10.80 -14.16
N GLY A 334 -4.79 9.76 -13.34
CA GLY A 334 -3.49 9.16 -13.05
C GLY A 334 -2.87 8.46 -14.26
N GLY A 335 -1.60 8.76 -14.53
CA GLY A 335 -0.81 8.16 -15.61
C GLY A 335 -0.04 6.91 -15.18
N GLY A 336 0.16 5.98 -16.11
CA GLY A 336 0.77 4.67 -15.88
C GLY A 336 -0.22 3.58 -15.45
N TYR A 337 -1.53 3.88 -15.55
CA TYR A 337 -2.64 2.99 -15.18
C TYR A 337 -3.63 2.88 -16.35
N MET A 338 -4.95 2.80 -16.08
CA MET A 338 -5.99 2.59 -17.08
C MET A 338 -6.13 3.71 -18.13
N TYR A 339 -5.63 4.91 -17.85
CA TYR A 339 -5.73 6.06 -18.75
C TYR A 339 -4.47 6.26 -19.62
N GLY A 340 -3.58 5.26 -19.64
CA GLY A 340 -2.27 5.35 -20.28
C GLY A 340 -1.32 6.24 -19.49
N GLY A 341 -0.30 6.79 -20.15
CA GLY A 341 0.68 7.70 -19.57
C GLY A 341 2.03 7.06 -19.23
N MET A 342 3.00 7.89 -18.89
CA MET A 342 4.36 7.51 -18.48
C MET A 342 4.38 6.81 -17.12
N GLN A 343 5.52 6.21 -16.76
CA GLN A 343 5.65 5.44 -15.53
C GLN A 343 5.75 6.34 -14.28
N PRO A 344 4.83 6.24 -13.30
CA PRO A 344 4.97 6.89 -12.00
C PRO A 344 5.94 6.12 -11.08
N GLY A 345 6.27 6.69 -9.93
CA GLY A 345 7.04 6.03 -8.87
C GLY A 345 8.45 6.60 -8.70
N PHE A 346 9.39 5.71 -8.37
CA PHE A 346 10.80 6.07 -8.19
C PHE A 346 11.52 6.22 -9.54
N TRP A 347 12.31 7.28 -9.65
CA TRP A 347 13.13 7.61 -10.81
C TRP A 347 14.59 7.76 -10.37
N ASN A 348 15.43 8.36 -11.22
CA ASN A 348 16.85 8.51 -10.97
C ASN A 348 17.16 9.27 -9.66
N ASP A 349 18.27 8.91 -9.02
CA ASP A 349 18.92 9.69 -7.96
C ASP A 349 18.03 10.06 -6.76
N GLY A 350 17.07 9.16 -6.43
CA GLY A 350 16.12 9.32 -5.33
C GLY A 350 14.88 10.14 -5.67
N ALA A 351 14.71 10.54 -6.94
CA ALA A 351 13.49 11.19 -7.37
C ALA A 351 12.28 10.27 -7.19
N HIS A 352 11.14 10.86 -6.81
CA HIS A 352 9.87 10.16 -6.73
C HIS A 352 8.77 11.08 -7.22
N GLY A 353 7.89 10.57 -8.06
CA GLY A 353 6.84 11.36 -8.67
C GLY A 353 5.68 10.55 -9.19
N VAL A 354 4.71 11.26 -9.75
CA VAL A 354 3.53 10.69 -10.38
C VAL A 354 3.26 11.41 -11.70
N ILE A 355 2.38 10.83 -12.50
CA ILE A 355 1.96 11.38 -13.78
C ILE A 355 0.48 11.70 -13.69
N THR A 356 0.06 12.86 -14.17
CA THR A 356 -1.34 13.10 -14.51
C THR A 356 -1.48 13.28 -16.02
N VAL A 357 -2.61 12.86 -16.59
CA VAL A 357 -2.85 12.84 -18.03
C VAL A 357 -4.11 13.62 -18.40
N GLN A 358 -4.05 14.34 -19.52
CA GLN A 358 -5.18 15.00 -20.14
C GLN A 358 -5.02 14.96 -21.67
N GLY A 359 -5.71 14.01 -22.31
CA GLY A 359 -5.59 13.79 -23.75
C GLY A 359 -4.16 13.43 -24.16
N LYS A 360 -3.51 14.29 -24.95
CA LYS A 360 -2.12 14.08 -25.43
C LYS A 360 -1.05 14.72 -24.53
N THR A 361 -1.48 15.54 -23.57
CA THR A 361 -0.61 16.24 -22.64
C THR A 361 -0.52 15.43 -21.36
N GLN A 362 0.69 15.30 -20.85
CA GLN A 362 0.98 14.65 -19.57
C GLN A 362 1.73 15.61 -18.68
N TYR A 363 1.55 15.47 -17.37
CA TYR A 363 2.23 16.29 -16.38
C TYR A 363 3.10 15.40 -15.51
N VAL A 364 4.41 15.65 -15.54
CA VAL A 364 5.39 14.96 -14.70
C VAL A 364 5.51 15.72 -13.40
N HIS A 365 4.91 15.18 -12.34
CA HIS A 365 4.97 15.73 -10.98
C HIS A 365 6.18 15.18 -10.24
N VAL A 366 7.19 16.01 -10.01
CA VAL A 366 8.41 15.63 -9.29
C VAL A 366 8.27 16.03 -7.82
N VAL A 367 7.65 15.14 -7.06
CA VAL A 367 7.31 15.39 -5.65
C VAL A 367 8.57 15.31 -4.77
N THR A 368 9.40 14.29 -4.93
CA THR A 368 10.78 14.28 -4.38
C THR A 368 11.76 14.61 -5.47
N ARG A 369 12.53 15.68 -5.25
CA ARG A 369 13.62 16.10 -6.13
C ARG A 369 14.77 15.06 -6.13
N PRO A 370 15.35 14.75 -7.30
CA PRO A 370 16.61 14.00 -7.39
C PRO A 370 17.78 14.78 -6.79
N SER A 371 18.81 14.06 -6.35
CA SER A 371 20.07 14.70 -5.92
C SER A 371 20.87 15.35 -7.07
N THR A 372 20.44 15.13 -8.32
CA THR A 372 20.96 15.76 -9.54
C THR A 372 19.97 16.80 -10.11
N ASN A 373 20.35 17.50 -11.19
CA ASN A 373 19.50 18.49 -11.86
C ASN A 373 18.79 17.91 -13.10
N LEU A 374 18.47 16.61 -13.04
CA LEU A 374 17.95 15.81 -14.13
C LEU A 374 16.85 14.89 -13.59
N VAL A 375 15.74 14.77 -14.32
CA VAL A 375 14.72 13.74 -14.07
C VAL A 375 14.66 12.81 -15.27
N ARG A 376 14.79 11.50 -15.04
CA ARG A 376 14.74 10.44 -16.05
C ARG A 376 13.73 9.38 -15.65
N LEU A 377 12.73 9.16 -16.51
CA LEU A 377 11.61 8.24 -16.29
C LEU A 377 11.28 7.45 -17.56
N ARG A 378 10.64 6.29 -17.41
CA ARG A 378 10.15 5.48 -18.53
C ARG A 378 9.06 6.21 -19.30
N ASP A 379 9.25 6.32 -20.61
CA ASP A 379 8.33 7.06 -21.48
C ASP A 379 7.08 6.26 -21.87
N ASN A 380 7.05 4.96 -21.56
CA ASN A 380 5.97 4.04 -21.94
C ASN A 380 5.63 4.12 -23.45
N GLY A 381 6.63 4.37 -24.30
CA GLY A 381 6.49 4.54 -25.75
C GLY A 381 5.80 5.83 -26.20
N TYR A 382 5.50 6.77 -25.30
CA TYR A 382 4.96 8.07 -25.69
C TYR A 382 6.03 8.93 -26.34
N ARG A 383 5.80 9.35 -27.59
CA ARG A 383 6.75 10.22 -28.29
C ARG A 383 6.62 11.67 -27.83
N VAL A 384 7.67 12.20 -27.23
CA VAL A 384 7.69 13.56 -26.66
C VAL A 384 8.02 14.60 -27.72
N THR A 385 7.17 15.61 -27.83
CA THR A 385 7.33 16.71 -28.79
C THR A 385 7.85 17.99 -28.14
N GLY A 386 7.53 18.21 -26.85
CA GLY A 386 7.96 19.37 -26.08
C GLY A 386 7.85 19.13 -24.57
N VAL A 387 8.65 19.87 -23.80
CA VAL A 387 8.60 19.90 -22.34
C VAL A 387 8.68 21.35 -21.88
N SER A 388 7.83 21.76 -20.94
CA SER A 388 7.90 23.08 -20.30
C SER A 388 7.65 22.99 -18.79
N ASP A 389 8.26 23.90 -18.03
CA ASP A 389 7.95 24.07 -16.61
C ASP A 389 6.56 24.72 -16.46
N VAL A 390 5.67 24.10 -15.70
CA VAL A 390 4.27 24.51 -15.61
C VAL A 390 4.11 25.88 -14.95
N ARG A 391 4.91 26.20 -13.93
CA ARG A 391 4.79 27.44 -13.16
C ARG A 391 5.28 28.65 -13.95
N THR A 392 6.33 28.47 -14.73
CA THR A 392 7.02 29.55 -15.45
C THR A 392 6.70 29.60 -16.94
N GLY A 393 6.17 28.52 -17.51
CA GLY A 393 5.98 28.34 -18.94
C GLY A 393 7.29 28.20 -19.73
N LYS A 394 8.43 28.11 -19.04
CA LYS A 394 9.75 28.07 -19.66
C LYS A 394 9.95 26.73 -20.37
N PRO A 395 10.33 26.71 -21.67
CA PRO A 395 10.71 25.48 -22.34
C PRO A 395 11.91 24.83 -21.66
N MET A 396 11.81 23.51 -21.43
CA MET A 396 12.86 22.71 -20.83
C MET A 396 13.64 21.99 -21.92
N ARG A 397 14.96 21.87 -21.73
CA ARG A 397 15.75 20.96 -22.56
C ARG A 397 15.40 19.54 -22.14
N PHE A 398 15.20 18.66 -23.11
CA PHE A 398 14.97 17.25 -22.84
C PHE A 398 15.71 16.39 -23.85
N ALA A 399 15.93 15.13 -23.48
CA ALA A 399 16.33 14.07 -24.37
C ALA A 399 15.36 12.89 -24.24
N GLN A 400 15.18 12.13 -25.32
CA GLN A 400 14.39 10.90 -25.33
C GLN A 400 15.15 9.84 -26.12
N SER A 401 15.36 8.67 -25.52
CA SER A 401 16.05 7.52 -26.14
C SER A 401 15.93 6.28 -25.24
N GLY A 402 15.99 5.08 -25.83
CA GLY A 402 15.98 3.81 -25.10
C GLY A 402 14.71 3.56 -24.26
N GLY A 403 13.59 4.20 -24.60
CA GLY A 403 12.34 4.11 -23.83
C GLY A 403 12.31 4.98 -22.56
N TYR A 404 13.07 6.06 -22.53
CA TYR A 404 13.10 7.01 -21.43
C TYR A 404 13.03 8.45 -21.91
N LEU A 405 12.30 9.27 -21.15
CA LEU A 405 12.38 10.73 -21.19
C LEU A 405 13.40 11.20 -20.16
N SER A 406 14.19 12.21 -20.50
CA SER A 406 15.14 12.89 -19.62
C SER A 406 14.97 14.40 -19.69
N ILE A 407 14.48 15.01 -18.61
CA ILE A 407 14.28 16.46 -18.48
C ILE A 407 15.56 17.06 -17.86
N LEU A 408 16.22 17.94 -18.60
CA LEU A 408 17.60 18.36 -18.35
C LEU A 408 17.68 19.78 -17.77
N ASP A 409 18.80 20.08 -17.11
CA ASP A 409 19.18 21.41 -16.61
C ASP A 409 18.13 22.05 -15.69
N ILE A 410 17.50 21.26 -14.83
CA ILE A 410 16.49 21.74 -13.87
C ILE A 410 17.19 22.50 -12.75
N LYS A 411 17.03 23.82 -12.72
CA LYS A 411 17.64 24.71 -11.73
C LYS A 411 16.63 25.18 -10.68
N ASP A 412 15.40 25.40 -11.12
CA ASP A 412 14.32 25.94 -10.33
C ASP A 412 13.47 24.77 -9.83
N TRP A 413 13.51 24.53 -8.53
CA TRP A 413 12.79 23.45 -7.87
C TRP A 413 11.76 24.04 -6.91
N ASP A 414 10.51 23.60 -7.04
CA ASP A 414 9.52 23.76 -5.98
C ASP A 414 9.85 22.79 -4.85
N LEU A 415 9.60 23.20 -3.61
CA LEU A 415 9.91 22.39 -2.43
C LEU A 415 9.04 21.14 -2.32
N TYR A 416 7.80 21.20 -2.84
CA TYR A 416 6.79 20.18 -2.65
C TYR A 416 6.43 19.47 -3.95
N ASP A 417 6.40 20.18 -5.08
CA ASP A 417 6.08 19.59 -6.39
C ASP A 417 6.56 20.46 -7.56
N THR A 418 7.63 20.03 -8.24
CA THR A 418 8.04 20.62 -9.53
C THR A 418 7.31 19.89 -10.65
N VAL A 419 6.53 20.63 -11.44
CA VAL A 419 5.69 20.02 -12.48
C VAL A 419 6.14 20.43 -13.88
N PHE A 420 6.30 19.44 -14.75
CA PHE A 420 6.58 19.65 -16.17
C PHE A 420 5.40 19.24 -17.03
N GLU A 421 4.96 20.13 -17.92
CA GLU A 421 4.02 19.81 -19.00
C GLU A 421 4.80 19.15 -20.13
N VAL A 422 4.35 17.96 -20.54
CA VAL A 422 4.97 17.13 -21.56
C VAL A 422 3.95 16.88 -22.67
N ASP A 423 4.18 17.51 -23.81
CA ASP A 423 3.38 17.29 -25.01
C ASP A 423 3.84 16.03 -25.72
N THR A 424 2.88 15.18 -26.10
CA THR A 424 3.18 13.92 -26.78
C THR A 424 2.43 13.77 -28.10
N ALA A 425 3.02 13.04 -29.05
CA ALA A 425 2.37 12.62 -30.28
C ALA A 425 1.55 11.31 -30.11
N GLY A 426 1.38 10.85 -28.86
CA GLY A 426 0.80 9.55 -28.52
C GLY A 426 1.84 8.43 -28.39
N GLN A 427 1.34 7.24 -28.05
CA GLN A 427 2.15 6.03 -27.90
C GLN A 427 2.55 5.48 -29.27
N GLN A 428 3.78 4.99 -29.39
CA GLN A 428 4.33 4.42 -30.62
C GLN A 428 4.97 3.06 -30.33
N TYR A 429 5.17 2.26 -31.37
CA TYR A 429 5.93 1.02 -31.32
C TYR A 429 5.31 -0.12 -30.49
N PHE A 430 3.98 -0.13 -30.33
CA PHE A 430 3.22 -1.26 -29.77
C PHE A 430 2.45 -1.99 -30.86
N TYR A 431 2.34 -3.32 -30.73
CA TYR A 431 1.41 -4.06 -31.57
C TYR A 431 -0.03 -3.79 -31.15
N ASP A 432 -0.91 -3.67 -32.14
CA ASP A 432 -2.35 -3.69 -31.89
C ASP A 432 -2.72 -4.99 -31.17
N LYS A 433 -3.37 -4.87 -30.00
CA LYS A 433 -3.74 -5.99 -29.15
C LYS A 433 -4.59 -7.04 -29.89
N SER A 434 -5.39 -6.63 -30.87
CA SER A 434 -6.20 -7.53 -31.71
C SER A 434 -5.37 -8.52 -32.56
N LEU A 435 -4.08 -8.24 -32.75
CA LEU A 435 -3.15 -9.15 -33.45
C LEU A 435 -2.57 -10.22 -32.53
N ILE A 436 -2.74 -10.08 -31.22
CA ILE A 436 -2.13 -10.94 -30.20
C ILE A 436 -3.19 -11.88 -29.66
N LYS A 437 -2.84 -13.16 -29.50
CA LYS A 437 -3.67 -14.12 -28.75
C LYS A 437 -2.96 -14.51 -27.48
N ALA A 438 -3.62 -14.32 -26.35
CA ALA A 438 -3.11 -14.72 -25.05
C ALA A 438 -3.71 -16.07 -24.61
N THR A 439 -2.88 -16.92 -24.05
CA THR A 439 -3.25 -18.15 -23.35
C THR A 439 -2.49 -18.20 -22.04
N ALA A 440 -3.02 -18.87 -21.02
CA ALA A 440 -2.35 -18.99 -19.73
C ALA A 440 -2.43 -20.42 -19.20
N SER A 441 -1.48 -20.79 -18.34
CA SER A 441 -1.49 -22.10 -17.66
C SER A 441 -2.58 -22.19 -16.60
N ALA A 442 -2.99 -21.06 -16.00
CA ALA A 442 -4.14 -20.98 -15.11
C ALA A 442 -5.37 -20.47 -15.85
N ASN A 443 -6.53 -21.05 -15.55
CA ASN A 443 -7.79 -20.86 -16.26
C ASN A 443 -8.93 -20.36 -15.36
N ALA A 444 -8.61 -19.71 -14.22
CA ALA A 444 -9.61 -19.11 -13.33
C ALA A 444 -10.40 -17.99 -14.04
N SER A 445 -9.75 -17.28 -14.98
CA SER A 445 -10.39 -16.38 -15.92
C SER A 445 -9.71 -16.42 -17.29
N SER A 446 -10.30 -15.75 -18.29
CA SER A 446 -9.82 -15.81 -19.67
C SER A 446 -8.52 -15.02 -19.84
N ALA A 447 -7.46 -15.68 -20.30
CA ALA A 447 -6.21 -14.99 -20.68
C ALA A 447 -6.41 -13.98 -21.82
N ALA A 448 -7.47 -14.12 -22.64
CA ALA A 448 -7.79 -13.16 -23.69
C ALA A 448 -8.05 -11.74 -23.16
N ASN A 449 -8.42 -11.61 -21.89
CA ASN A 449 -8.63 -10.33 -21.22
C ASN A 449 -7.33 -9.49 -21.19
N LEU A 450 -6.15 -10.12 -21.20
CA LEU A 450 -4.86 -9.42 -21.18
C LEU A 450 -4.57 -8.59 -22.43
N VAL A 451 -5.30 -8.85 -23.51
CA VAL A 451 -5.08 -8.27 -24.85
C VAL A 451 -6.41 -7.83 -25.48
N ASP A 452 -7.42 -7.51 -24.68
CA ASP A 452 -8.72 -7.04 -25.17
C ASP A 452 -8.86 -5.51 -25.18
N GLY A 453 -7.94 -4.78 -24.53
CA GLY A 453 -7.96 -3.32 -24.45
C GLY A 453 -8.86 -2.75 -23.35
N SER A 454 -9.29 -3.57 -22.39
CA SER A 454 -10.29 -3.21 -21.38
C SER A 454 -9.82 -3.51 -19.95
N TYR A 455 -9.61 -2.46 -19.15
CA TYR A 455 -9.35 -2.56 -17.70
C TYR A 455 -10.56 -3.04 -16.87
N LEU A 456 -11.73 -3.20 -17.50
CA LEU A 456 -12.90 -3.83 -16.86
C LEU A 456 -12.77 -5.35 -16.81
N ASN A 457 -11.97 -5.92 -17.71
CA ASN A 457 -11.64 -7.33 -17.72
C ASN A 457 -10.20 -7.48 -17.21
N TYR A 458 -9.90 -8.64 -16.63
CA TYR A 458 -8.56 -8.98 -16.18
C TYR A 458 -8.37 -10.49 -16.22
N TRP A 459 -7.12 -10.92 -16.24
CA TRP A 459 -6.77 -12.32 -16.00
C TRP A 459 -6.35 -12.51 -14.55
N ASP A 460 -6.74 -13.65 -13.99
CA ASP A 460 -6.54 -14.05 -12.60
C ASP A 460 -5.93 -15.45 -12.59
N ALA A 461 -4.84 -15.61 -11.86
CA ALA A 461 -4.16 -16.88 -11.68
C ALA A 461 -4.93 -17.86 -10.76
N GLY A 462 -5.94 -17.39 -10.01
CA GLY A 462 -6.73 -18.20 -9.09
C GLY A 462 -5.90 -18.80 -7.95
N GLY A 463 -4.89 -18.06 -7.47
CA GLY A 463 -3.96 -18.53 -6.44
C GLY A 463 -2.94 -19.58 -6.90
N GLN A 464 -2.83 -19.85 -8.20
CA GLN A 464 -1.85 -20.80 -8.74
C GLN A 464 -0.50 -20.12 -8.98
N GLN A 465 0.59 -20.73 -8.53
CA GLN A 465 1.98 -20.32 -8.82
C GLN A 465 2.89 -21.57 -8.84
N PRO A 466 3.91 -21.65 -9.72
CA PRO A 466 4.19 -20.72 -10.81
C PRO A 466 3.13 -20.82 -11.92
N VAL A 467 2.97 -19.74 -12.68
CA VAL A 467 2.03 -19.65 -13.81
C VAL A 467 2.70 -19.01 -15.01
N SER A 468 2.18 -19.28 -16.21
CA SER A 468 2.69 -18.72 -17.45
C SER A 468 1.57 -18.10 -18.28
N VAL A 469 1.87 -16.97 -18.91
CA VAL A 469 1.06 -16.34 -19.94
C VAL A 469 1.83 -16.40 -21.26
N THR A 470 1.24 -17.00 -22.28
CA THR A 470 1.80 -17.09 -23.63
C THR A 470 1.05 -16.17 -24.59
N LEU A 471 1.80 -15.27 -25.23
CA LEU A 471 1.34 -14.33 -26.24
C LEU A 471 1.76 -14.83 -27.64
N ASP A 472 0.80 -15.22 -28.47
CA ASP A 472 1.00 -15.54 -29.89
C ASP A 472 0.82 -14.27 -30.73
N LEU A 473 1.91 -13.81 -31.36
CA LEU A 473 1.94 -12.62 -32.21
C LEU A 473 1.44 -12.89 -33.65
N GLY A 474 0.94 -14.11 -33.90
CA GLY A 474 0.40 -14.61 -35.17
C GLY A 474 1.46 -15.02 -36.19
N LYS A 475 2.63 -14.38 -36.15
CA LYS A 475 3.81 -14.69 -36.97
C LYS A 475 5.08 -14.23 -36.25
N LYS A 476 6.25 -14.59 -36.79
CA LYS A 476 7.53 -14.10 -36.27
C LYS A 476 7.61 -12.58 -36.37
N ARG A 477 7.91 -11.92 -35.26
CA ARG A 477 7.91 -10.47 -35.07
C ARG A 477 9.05 -10.06 -34.12
N SER A 478 9.50 -8.82 -34.24
CA SER A 478 10.44 -8.24 -33.27
C SER A 478 9.68 -7.82 -32.01
N THR A 479 10.31 -7.98 -30.86
CA THR A 479 9.83 -7.53 -29.55
C THR A 479 11.01 -6.90 -28.82
N ALA A 480 10.82 -5.71 -28.25
CA ALA A 480 11.82 -4.99 -27.47
C ALA A 480 11.59 -5.14 -25.96
N TYR A 481 10.33 -4.98 -25.52
CA TYR A 481 9.93 -5.10 -24.12
C TYR A 481 8.43 -5.46 -23.99
N LEU A 482 8.06 -5.93 -22.79
CA LEU A 482 6.68 -6.06 -22.36
C LEU A 482 6.35 -4.94 -21.38
N ALA A 483 5.21 -4.27 -21.55
CA ALA A 483 4.62 -3.41 -20.54
C ALA A 483 3.50 -4.19 -19.83
N VAL A 484 3.67 -4.42 -18.53
CA VAL A 484 2.80 -5.27 -17.72
C VAL A 484 1.99 -4.38 -16.78
N HIS A 485 0.67 -4.44 -16.93
CA HIS A 485 -0.28 -3.71 -16.09
C HIS A 485 -0.86 -4.68 -15.06
N GLU A 486 -0.24 -4.68 -13.88
CA GLU A 486 -0.69 -5.48 -12.75
C GLU A 486 -1.90 -4.83 -12.09
N ARG A 487 -2.91 -5.62 -11.73
CA ARG A 487 -4.14 -5.10 -11.14
C ARG A 487 -3.86 -4.50 -9.76
N GLU A 488 -4.45 -3.35 -9.51
CA GLU A 488 -4.25 -2.56 -8.30
C GLU A 488 -5.06 -3.12 -7.10
N SER A 489 -4.98 -4.43 -6.84
CA SER A 489 -5.81 -5.19 -5.89
C SER A 489 -5.12 -5.54 -4.56
N SER A 490 -3.93 -4.98 -4.30
CA SER A 490 -3.20 -5.18 -3.04
C SER A 490 -2.31 -3.97 -2.72
N PRO A 491 -2.03 -3.68 -1.44
CA PRO A 491 -1.03 -2.69 -1.06
C PRO A 491 0.36 -3.04 -1.59
N THR A 492 1.19 -2.04 -1.87
CA THR A 492 2.59 -2.21 -2.32
C THR A 492 3.63 -1.76 -1.29
N ALA A 493 3.21 -1.00 -0.26
CA ALA A 493 4.10 -0.49 0.80
C ALA A 493 4.37 -1.50 1.92
N ALA A 494 3.37 -2.32 2.26
CA ALA A 494 3.33 -3.14 3.44
C ALA A 494 4.26 -4.37 3.33
N ARG A 495 5.52 -4.20 3.76
CA ARG A 495 6.46 -5.33 3.91
C ARG A 495 6.16 -6.19 5.14
N GLU A 496 5.50 -5.60 6.15
CA GLU A 496 4.98 -6.29 7.33
C GLU A 496 3.70 -5.59 7.80
N SER A 497 2.58 -6.32 7.85
CA SER A 497 1.27 -5.81 8.27
C SER A 497 0.74 -6.63 9.43
N PHE A 498 0.52 -5.99 10.58
CA PHE A 498 0.17 -6.69 11.80
C PHE A 498 1.10 -7.89 12.07
N GLY A 499 2.41 -7.69 11.95
CA GLY A 499 3.43 -8.73 12.13
C GLY A 499 3.49 -9.81 11.04
N ARG A 500 2.66 -9.74 10.01
CA ARG A 500 2.62 -10.71 8.90
C ARG A 500 3.49 -10.22 7.75
N ALA A 501 4.38 -11.07 7.26
CA ALA A 501 5.28 -10.71 6.17
C ALA A 501 4.55 -10.66 4.81
N GLU A 502 4.65 -9.46 4.24
CA GLU A 502 4.21 -8.88 2.96
C GLU A 502 2.83 -9.17 2.39
N ASP A 503 2.08 -8.08 2.14
CA ASP A 503 0.72 -8.07 1.56
C ASP A 503 0.70 -7.89 0.03
N SER A 504 1.84 -7.68 -0.62
CA SER A 504 1.88 -7.29 -2.04
C SER A 504 1.68 -8.48 -2.98
N ALA A 505 0.55 -8.52 -3.70
CA ALA A 505 0.26 -9.52 -4.73
C ALA A 505 1.02 -9.28 -6.05
N ARG A 506 1.96 -8.31 -6.09
CA ARG A 506 2.73 -7.99 -7.31
C ARG A 506 3.66 -9.12 -7.71
N ILE A 507 3.91 -9.24 -9.01
CA ILE A 507 4.94 -10.11 -9.57
C ILE A 507 6.26 -9.78 -8.89
N LYS A 508 6.93 -10.81 -8.35
CA LYS A 508 8.30 -10.69 -7.85
C LYS A 508 9.25 -11.30 -8.86
N ASP A 509 9.44 -12.61 -8.85
CA ASP A 509 10.40 -13.27 -9.75
C ASP A 509 9.71 -13.75 -11.05
N TYR A 510 10.38 -13.54 -12.20
CA TYR A 510 9.86 -13.95 -13.50
C TYR A 510 10.95 -14.49 -14.44
N ARG A 511 10.50 -15.20 -15.48
CA ARG A 511 11.27 -15.52 -16.68
C ARG A 511 10.46 -15.15 -17.92
N VAL A 512 11.15 -14.72 -18.98
CA VAL A 512 10.54 -14.58 -20.30
C VAL A 512 11.20 -15.56 -21.25
N HIS A 513 10.37 -16.30 -21.96
CA HIS A 513 10.78 -17.25 -22.99
C HIS A 513 10.28 -16.81 -24.36
N ALA A 514 11.00 -17.19 -25.41
CA ALA A 514 10.64 -16.91 -26.79
C ALA A 514 10.63 -18.20 -27.63
N SER A 515 9.68 -18.32 -28.55
CA SER A 515 9.56 -19.47 -29.45
C SER A 515 9.10 -19.06 -30.85
N ASP A 516 9.61 -19.77 -31.86
CA ASP A 516 9.15 -19.59 -33.25
C ASP A 516 7.95 -20.51 -33.57
N ASP A 517 7.80 -21.64 -32.86
CA ASP A 517 6.85 -22.71 -33.16
C ASP A 517 5.86 -23.02 -32.01
N GLY A 518 6.05 -22.42 -30.84
CA GLY A 518 5.24 -22.64 -29.64
C GLY A 518 5.57 -23.94 -28.89
N LYS A 519 6.63 -24.65 -29.31
CA LYS A 519 7.04 -25.95 -28.73
C LYS A 519 8.46 -25.89 -28.18
N THR A 520 9.36 -25.26 -28.92
CA THR A 520 10.76 -25.11 -28.54
C THR A 520 10.98 -23.71 -27.99
N TRP A 521 11.33 -23.62 -26.71
CA TRP A 521 11.43 -22.36 -25.98
C TRP A 521 12.88 -22.05 -25.61
N ARG A 522 13.26 -20.78 -25.70
CA ARG A 522 14.53 -20.27 -25.16
C ARG A 522 14.25 -19.16 -24.16
N THR A 523 14.90 -19.20 -23.00
CA THR A 523 14.85 -18.11 -22.03
C THR A 523 15.58 -16.90 -22.62
N VAL A 524 14.90 -15.75 -22.66
CA VAL A 524 15.49 -14.47 -23.12
C VAL A 524 15.73 -13.51 -21.95
N ARG A 525 14.94 -13.63 -20.87
CA ARG A 525 15.09 -12.80 -19.66
C ARG A 525 14.79 -13.59 -18.40
N THR A 526 15.48 -13.26 -17.32
CA THR A 526 15.16 -13.67 -15.95
C THR A 526 15.43 -12.47 -15.06
N GLY A 527 14.53 -12.18 -14.13
CA GLY A 527 14.67 -11.02 -13.26
C GLY A 527 13.59 -10.97 -12.20
N ALA A 528 13.51 -9.82 -11.53
CA ALA A 528 12.44 -9.48 -10.63
C ALA A 528 11.81 -8.14 -11.01
N LEU A 529 10.55 -7.93 -10.66
CA LEU A 529 9.86 -6.64 -10.75
C LEU A 529 9.71 -6.04 -9.35
N PRO A 530 9.84 -4.71 -9.21
CA PRO A 530 9.68 -4.06 -7.92
C PRO A 530 8.21 -4.10 -7.49
N SER A 531 7.96 -4.23 -6.19
CA SER A 531 6.62 -4.08 -5.64
C SER A 531 6.23 -2.59 -5.61
N THR A 532 5.78 -2.07 -6.74
CA THR A 532 5.30 -0.70 -6.93
C THR A 532 3.97 -0.69 -7.68
N ARG A 533 3.25 0.44 -7.63
CA ARG A 533 2.01 0.65 -8.38
C ARG A 533 2.32 1.11 -9.80
N GLY A 534 1.36 0.89 -10.71
CA GLY A 534 1.46 1.34 -12.10
C GLY A 534 2.28 0.39 -12.97
N VAL A 535 2.31 0.70 -14.26
CA VAL A 535 2.94 -0.13 -15.31
C VAL A 535 4.38 -0.50 -14.99
N GLN A 536 4.71 -1.79 -15.16
CA GLN A 536 6.06 -2.33 -15.04
C GLN A 536 6.60 -2.76 -16.41
N PHE A 537 7.92 -2.69 -16.61
CA PHE A 537 8.54 -3.00 -17.89
C PHE A 537 9.50 -4.17 -17.78
N ILE A 538 9.40 -5.12 -18.72
CA ILE A 538 10.35 -6.21 -18.88
C ILE A 538 11.06 -6.04 -20.22
N ASP A 539 12.27 -5.49 -20.18
CA ASP A 539 13.13 -5.41 -21.37
C ASP A 539 13.65 -6.80 -21.74
N VAL A 540 13.35 -7.22 -22.97
CA VAL A 540 13.83 -8.48 -23.55
C VAL A 540 14.94 -8.27 -24.58
N GLY A 541 15.19 -7.01 -24.98
CA GLY A 541 16.14 -6.68 -26.04
C GLY A 541 15.56 -7.02 -27.43
N GLU A 542 16.39 -7.15 -28.46
CA GLU A 542 15.93 -7.41 -29.83
C GLU A 542 15.56 -8.90 -30.04
N VAL A 543 14.37 -9.30 -29.59
CA VAL A 543 13.90 -10.68 -29.69
C VAL A 543 13.01 -10.86 -30.92
N HIS A 544 13.45 -11.70 -31.85
CA HIS A 544 12.64 -12.12 -33.00
C HIS A 544 12.00 -13.48 -32.74
N ALA A 545 10.68 -13.51 -32.54
CA ALA A 545 9.92 -14.73 -32.25
C ALA A 545 8.45 -14.61 -32.64
N ARG A 546 7.72 -15.73 -32.71
CA ARG A 546 6.25 -15.72 -32.87
C ARG A 546 5.55 -15.70 -31.51
N TYR A 547 6.08 -16.42 -30.55
CA TYR A 547 5.50 -16.57 -29.23
C TYR A 547 6.43 -16.00 -28.17
N LEU A 548 5.88 -15.23 -27.26
CA LEU A 548 6.51 -14.77 -26.03
C LEU A 548 5.76 -15.42 -24.86
N GLN A 549 6.48 -15.92 -23.86
CA GLN A 549 5.87 -16.49 -22.65
C GLN A 549 6.46 -15.82 -21.42
N LEU A 550 5.61 -15.13 -20.65
CA LEU A 550 5.93 -14.63 -19.32
C LEU A 550 5.62 -15.73 -18.30
N GLU A 551 6.64 -16.32 -17.70
CA GLU A 551 6.54 -17.26 -16.59
C GLU A 551 6.71 -16.47 -15.28
N VAL A 552 5.65 -16.33 -14.51
CA VAL A 552 5.65 -15.75 -13.17
C VAL A 552 5.94 -16.85 -12.16
N LEU A 553 7.06 -16.73 -11.46
CA LEU A 553 7.53 -17.75 -10.53
C LEU A 553 6.90 -17.60 -9.15
N ASN A 554 6.74 -16.35 -8.69
CA ASN A 554 6.13 -16.01 -7.41
C ASN A 554 5.73 -14.52 -7.37
N THR A 555 4.95 -14.16 -6.35
CA THR A 555 4.61 -12.79 -5.98
C THR A 555 5.37 -12.34 -4.73
N TRP A 556 5.26 -11.05 -4.39
CA TRP A 556 5.89 -10.47 -3.20
C TRP A 556 5.27 -10.97 -1.89
N SER A 557 3.98 -11.31 -1.90
CA SER A 557 3.17 -11.68 -0.74
C SER A 557 3.72 -12.90 0.01
N GLY A 558 3.76 -12.83 1.34
CA GLY A 558 4.16 -13.97 2.18
C GLY A 558 2.99 -14.86 2.61
N PRO A 559 3.25 -16.10 3.07
CA PRO A 559 2.22 -17.08 3.41
C PRO A 559 1.31 -16.69 4.59
N GLN A 560 1.74 -15.73 5.42
CA GLN A 560 0.94 -15.21 6.52
C GLN A 560 -0.03 -14.11 6.07
N ALA A 561 0.19 -13.48 4.91
CA ALA A 561 -0.75 -12.53 4.31
C ALA A 561 -1.81 -13.28 3.47
N LYS A 562 -2.58 -14.18 4.12
CA LYS A 562 -3.54 -15.08 3.47
C LYS A 562 -4.45 -14.41 2.42
N PRO A 563 -4.99 -13.19 2.63
CA PRO A 563 -5.81 -12.51 1.61
C PRO A 563 -5.09 -12.26 0.28
N PHE A 564 -3.76 -12.11 0.29
CA PHE A 564 -2.95 -11.77 -0.88
C PHE A 564 -2.00 -12.88 -1.30
N TYR A 565 -1.80 -13.90 -0.47
CA TYR A 565 -0.85 -14.97 -0.73
C TYR A 565 -1.21 -15.73 -2.01
N HIS A 566 -0.23 -15.83 -2.91
CA HIS A 566 -0.35 -16.38 -4.26
C HIS A 566 -1.35 -15.69 -5.20
N GLN A 567 -2.01 -14.62 -4.76
CA GLN A 567 -2.91 -13.86 -5.62
C GLN A 567 -2.10 -13.18 -6.71
N LEU A 568 -2.60 -13.23 -7.93
CA LEU A 568 -2.00 -12.57 -9.09
C LEU A 568 -3.12 -12.25 -10.07
N ALA A 569 -3.39 -10.97 -10.26
CA ALA A 569 -4.31 -10.47 -11.26
C ALA A 569 -3.61 -9.42 -12.14
N LEU A 570 -3.81 -9.53 -13.45
CA LEU A 570 -3.21 -8.66 -14.45
C LEU A 570 -4.33 -8.07 -15.31
N ASP A 571 -4.35 -6.75 -15.46
CA ASP A 571 -5.31 -6.08 -16.32
C ASP A 571 -4.90 -6.29 -17.78
N GLU A 572 -3.64 -5.99 -18.14
CA GLU A 572 -3.18 -6.03 -19.53
C GLU A 572 -1.68 -6.37 -19.67
N ILE A 573 -1.29 -6.90 -20.84
CA ILE A 573 0.11 -6.99 -21.25
C ILE A 573 0.27 -6.45 -22.68
N ASP A 574 1.05 -5.37 -22.79
CA ASP A 574 1.40 -4.73 -24.04
C ASP A 574 2.74 -5.21 -24.57
N VAL A 575 2.82 -5.43 -25.89
CA VAL A 575 4.04 -5.91 -26.56
C VAL A 575 4.61 -4.81 -27.45
N ALA A 576 5.74 -4.25 -27.02
CA ALA A 576 6.46 -3.24 -27.78
C ALA A 576 7.48 -3.88 -28.72
N TYR A 577 7.65 -3.31 -29.91
CA TYR A 577 8.60 -3.77 -30.93
C TYR A 577 9.75 -2.79 -31.21
N GLY A 578 9.82 -1.69 -30.47
CA GLY A 578 10.88 -0.68 -30.58
C GLY A 578 10.66 0.45 -29.59
N TYR A 579 11.45 1.51 -29.73
CA TYR A 579 11.39 2.70 -28.87
C TYR A 579 11.09 3.97 -29.70
N PRO A 580 10.49 5.02 -29.11
CA PRO A 580 10.38 6.32 -29.76
C PRO A 580 11.70 6.82 -30.32
N ASP A 581 11.67 7.45 -31.50
CA ASP A 581 12.87 7.94 -32.19
C ASP A 581 13.73 8.81 -31.26
N PRO A 582 15.05 8.62 -31.24
CA PRO A 582 15.92 9.35 -30.33
C PRO A 582 15.94 10.86 -30.64
N ARG A 583 15.99 11.67 -29.58
CA ARG A 583 16.08 13.12 -29.69
C ARG A 583 16.90 13.68 -28.53
N GLY A 584 17.82 14.60 -28.82
CA GLY A 584 18.67 15.20 -27.80
C GLY A 584 19.77 14.25 -27.31
N GLU A 585 20.65 14.76 -26.45
CA GLU A 585 21.76 14.03 -25.83
C GLU A 585 21.56 14.03 -24.32
N VAL A 586 21.67 12.86 -23.68
CA VAL A 586 21.70 12.77 -22.22
C VAL A 586 23.14 13.05 -21.75
N PRO A 587 23.36 13.82 -20.66
CA PRO A 587 24.71 14.00 -20.15
C PRO A 587 25.39 12.66 -19.83
N LEU A 588 26.68 12.59 -20.17
CA LEU A 588 27.59 11.48 -19.88
C LEU A 588 27.26 10.16 -20.61
N GLU A 589 26.70 10.26 -21.82
CA GLU A 589 26.67 9.17 -22.81
C GLU A 589 28.10 8.70 -23.14
N ALA A 590 28.30 7.38 -23.23
CA ALA A 590 29.63 6.79 -23.40
C ALA A 590 30.18 7.04 -24.81
N GLU A 591 29.32 7.02 -25.81
CA GLU A 591 29.62 7.28 -27.22
C GLU A 591 29.87 8.75 -27.54
N SER A 592 29.63 9.66 -26.58
CA SER A 592 29.74 11.10 -26.81
C SER A 592 31.13 11.46 -27.36
N TRP A 593 31.15 12.28 -28.41
CA TRP A 593 32.38 12.76 -29.05
C TRP A 593 33.31 13.55 -28.11
N ARG A 594 32.79 13.97 -26.95
CA ARG A 594 33.54 14.66 -25.89
C ARG A 594 34.43 13.71 -25.08
N ASN A 595 34.19 12.41 -25.15
CA ASN A 595 34.97 11.40 -24.45
C ASN A 595 36.21 11.01 -25.26
N GLY A 596 37.27 10.62 -24.54
CA GLY A 596 38.43 9.98 -25.17
C GLY A 596 38.18 8.48 -25.35
N PHE A 597 38.55 7.93 -26.50
CA PHE A 597 38.56 6.49 -26.77
C PHE A 597 40.00 6.00 -26.82
N GLU A 598 40.28 4.92 -26.11
CA GLU A 598 41.58 4.25 -26.13
C GLU A 598 41.44 2.81 -26.65
N GLY A 599 42.48 2.33 -27.34
CA GLY A 599 42.58 0.94 -27.78
C GLY A 599 41.46 0.55 -28.75
N ALA A 600 40.81 -0.58 -28.47
CA ALA A 600 39.73 -1.13 -29.30
C ALA A 600 38.33 -0.57 -28.97
N ALA A 601 38.22 0.41 -28.08
CA ALA A 601 36.92 0.95 -27.67
C ALA A 601 36.19 1.60 -28.86
N THR A 602 34.96 1.15 -29.15
CA THR A 602 34.19 1.65 -30.29
C THR A 602 32.68 1.67 -30.02
N PRO A 603 31.97 2.74 -30.43
CA PRO A 603 30.51 2.78 -30.39
C PRO A 603 29.89 1.74 -31.32
N VAL A 604 28.84 1.06 -30.85
CA VAL A 604 28.02 0.13 -31.62
C VAL A 604 26.54 0.46 -31.40
N TRP A 605 25.74 0.22 -32.44
CA TRP A 605 24.30 0.46 -32.38
C TRP A 605 23.64 -0.35 -31.26
N CYS A 606 22.80 0.33 -30.47
CA CYS A 606 22.01 -0.25 -29.40
C CYS A 606 20.71 0.55 -29.25
N GLU A 607 19.60 0.05 -29.80
CA GLU A 607 18.32 0.77 -29.80
C GLU A 607 17.78 1.04 -28.38
N ALA A 608 18.04 0.13 -27.44
CA ALA A 608 17.62 0.23 -26.04
C ALA A 608 18.51 1.15 -25.19
N CYS A 609 19.66 1.59 -25.72
CA CYS A 609 20.61 2.42 -25.01
C CYS A 609 20.24 3.91 -25.11
N SER A 610 20.70 4.70 -24.14
CA SER A 610 20.75 6.15 -24.33
C SER A 610 21.60 6.51 -25.55
N GLY A 611 21.34 7.66 -26.19
CA GLY A 611 21.98 8.05 -27.45
C GLY A 611 21.94 7.04 -28.63
N THR A 612 21.24 5.90 -28.51
CA THR A 612 21.18 4.76 -29.45
C THR A 612 22.47 3.99 -29.66
N ASN A 613 23.49 4.17 -28.82
CA ASN A 613 24.73 3.42 -28.92
C ASN A 613 25.20 2.93 -27.55
N ALA A 614 26.01 1.88 -27.56
CA ALA A 614 26.86 1.50 -26.44
C ALA A 614 28.30 1.44 -26.92
N VAL A 615 29.27 1.56 -26.02
CA VAL A 615 30.68 1.37 -26.32
C VAL A 615 31.11 -0.04 -25.95
N THR A 616 31.69 -0.76 -26.93
CA THR A 616 32.24 -2.11 -26.77
C THR A 616 33.76 -2.12 -26.97
N GLY A 617 34.42 -3.29 -26.88
CA GLY A 617 35.88 -3.41 -27.02
C GLY A 617 36.66 -2.85 -25.82
N LEU A 618 35.99 -2.74 -24.67
CA LEU A 618 36.54 -2.17 -23.43
C LEU A 618 37.50 -3.11 -22.70
N ASP A 619 37.58 -4.38 -23.08
CA ASP A 619 38.50 -5.38 -22.55
C ASP A 619 39.93 -5.17 -23.06
N HIS A 620 40.05 -4.53 -24.22
CA HIS A 620 41.30 -4.11 -24.86
C HIS A 620 41.33 -2.59 -25.14
N GLY A 621 40.51 -1.83 -24.43
CA GLY A 621 40.34 -0.40 -24.64
C GLY A 621 39.77 0.30 -23.40
N ALA A 622 39.40 1.57 -23.55
CA ALA A 622 38.70 2.31 -22.51
C ALA A 622 37.94 3.51 -23.07
N VAL A 623 36.89 3.93 -22.36
CA VAL A 623 36.30 5.27 -22.49
C VAL A 623 36.84 6.16 -21.37
N VAL A 624 37.25 7.36 -21.73
CA VAL A 624 37.75 8.39 -20.81
C VAL A 624 36.78 9.57 -20.83
N PHE A 625 35.93 9.64 -19.81
CA PHE A 625 35.06 10.77 -19.55
C PHE A 625 35.89 11.92 -18.95
N ARG A 626 35.82 13.08 -19.57
CA ARG A 626 36.49 14.31 -19.12
C ARG A 626 35.47 15.30 -18.57
N ASP A 627 35.93 16.20 -17.72
CA ASP A 627 35.11 17.28 -17.14
C ASP A 627 33.83 16.82 -16.44
N VAL A 628 33.87 15.62 -15.84
CA VAL A 628 32.75 15.07 -15.07
C VAL A 628 32.57 15.88 -13.79
N GLN A 629 31.48 16.64 -13.70
CA GLN A 629 31.23 17.51 -12.56
C GLN A 629 30.72 16.72 -11.36
N ALA A 630 31.32 16.95 -10.19
CA ALA A 630 30.88 16.39 -8.91
C ALA A 630 31.05 17.42 -7.79
N ALA A 631 30.32 17.24 -6.68
CA ALA A 631 30.42 18.10 -5.49
C ALA A 631 31.41 17.58 -4.43
N GLY A 632 32.00 16.40 -4.65
CA GLY A 632 32.78 15.64 -3.69
C GLY A 632 32.64 14.14 -3.95
N PRO A 633 32.93 13.25 -2.98
CA PRO A 633 32.73 11.81 -3.14
C PRO A 633 31.31 11.48 -3.59
N SER A 634 31.19 10.66 -4.64
CA SER A 634 29.94 10.49 -5.38
C SER A 634 29.59 9.02 -5.59
N ARG A 635 28.30 8.75 -5.79
CA ARG A 635 27.79 7.52 -6.38
C ARG A 635 28.00 7.63 -7.90
N LEU A 636 28.77 6.71 -8.47
CA LEU A 636 28.90 6.53 -9.91
C LEU A 636 28.09 5.31 -10.32
N GLN A 637 27.04 5.53 -11.11
CA GLN A 637 26.26 4.49 -11.77
C GLN A 637 26.80 4.22 -13.17
N LEU A 638 26.87 2.94 -13.52
CA LEU A 638 27.33 2.41 -14.81
C LEU A 638 26.14 1.69 -15.46
N ASP A 639 25.55 2.33 -16.47
CA ASP A 639 24.46 1.75 -17.26
C ASP A 639 25.07 0.98 -18.44
N THR A 640 24.61 -0.25 -18.67
CA THR A 640 25.20 -1.15 -19.69
C THR A 640 24.14 -1.91 -20.48
N ALA A 641 24.45 -2.24 -21.73
CA ALA A 641 23.59 -3.01 -22.64
C ALA A 641 23.57 -4.53 -22.33
N GLY A 642 24.02 -4.92 -21.14
CA GLY A 642 24.14 -6.31 -20.72
C GLY A 642 25.01 -6.47 -19.46
N PRO A 643 24.99 -7.66 -18.83
CA PRO A 643 25.81 -7.94 -17.67
C PRO A 643 27.29 -8.10 -18.04
N GLY A 644 28.17 -7.78 -17.11
CA GLY A 644 29.61 -8.02 -17.25
C GLY A 644 30.40 -7.43 -16.09
N THR A 645 31.68 -7.14 -16.32
CA THR A 645 32.56 -6.53 -15.31
C THR A 645 33.22 -5.30 -15.90
N LEU A 646 33.18 -4.19 -15.15
CA LEU A 646 33.84 -2.94 -15.50
C LEU A 646 34.93 -2.62 -14.48
N SER A 647 35.92 -1.87 -14.91
CA SER A 647 37.03 -1.35 -14.11
C SER A 647 37.04 0.16 -14.23
N VAL A 648 36.91 0.86 -13.11
CA VAL A 648 36.75 2.31 -13.06
C VAL A 648 37.94 2.95 -12.36
N SER A 649 38.63 3.85 -13.03
CA SER A 649 39.66 4.72 -12.43
C SER A 649 39.17 6.16 -12.44
N VAL A 650 39.24 6.84 -11.28
CA VAL A 650 38.86 8.24 -11.13
C VAL A 650 40.10 9.06 -10.82
N ASN A 651 40.34 10.12 -11.60
CA ASN A 651 41.48 11.02 -11.47
C ASN A 651 42.85 10.31 -11.43
N GLY A 652 42.98 9.18 -12.13
CA GLY A 652 44.20 8.37 -12.17
C GLY A 652 44.42 7.48 -10.93
N ALA A 653 43.46 7.40 -10.01
CA ALA A 653 43.51 6.48 -8.88
C ALA A 653 43.46 5.01 -9.32
N ALA A 654 43.83 4.11 -8.41
CA ALA A 654 43.78 2.67 -8.65
C ALA A 654 42.37 2.24 -9.11
N PRO A 655 42.24 1.44 -10.18
CA PRO A 655 40.94 1.05 -10.68
C PRO A 655 40.16 0.19 -9.68
N VAL A 656 38.85 0.43 -9.59
CA VAL A 656 37.90 -0.38 -8.81
C VAL A 656 37.09 -1.25 -9.76
N THR A 657 37.00 -2.53 -9.46
CA THR A 657 36.20 -3.49 -10.25
C THR A 657 34.74 -3.45 -9.81
N VAL A 658 33.82 -3.46 -10.76
CA VAL A 658 32.37 -3.34 -10.56
C VAL A 658 31.63 -4.36 -11.42
N ALA A 659 30.65 -5.04 -10.84
CA ALA A 659 29.70 -5.84 -11.62
C ALA A 659 28.72 -4.91 -12.34
N ALA A 660 28.54 -5.10 -13.64
CA ALA A 660 27.69 -4.26 -14.48
C ALA A 660 26.36 -4.96 -14.83
N PRO A 661 25.26 -4.20 -15.02
CA PRO A 661 25.12 -2.80 -14.60
C PRO A 661 25.22 -2.70 -13.06
N GLY A 662 25.64 -1.54 -12.55
CA GLY A 662 25.87 -1.38 -11.11
C GLY A 662 26.32 0.03 -10.73
N ALA A 663 26.45 0.27 -9.43
CA ALA A 663 26.89 1.55 -8.88
C ALA A 663 27.94 1.38 -7.79
N ILE A 664 28.89 2.31 -7.72
CA ILE A 664 29.95 2.34 -6.70
C ILE A 664 30.14 3.73 -6.10
N ALA A 665 30.69 3.78 -4.90
CA ALA A 665 31.25 5.02 -4.36
C ALA A 665 32.61 5.29 -5.00
N VAL A 666 32.82 6.52 -5.48
CA VAL A 666 34.09 6.96 -6.07
C VAL A 666 34.61 8.24 -5.41
N PRO A 667 35.95 8.40 -5.31
CA PRO A 667 36.57 9.55 -4.66
C PRO A 667 36.70 10.73 -5.64
N THR A 668 35.59 11.22 -6.15
CA THR A 668 35.56 12.43 -6.98
C THR A 668 35.86 13.69 -6.17
N ASN A 669 36.56 14.64 -6.79
CA ASN A 669 36.81 15.98 -6.27
C ASN A 669 35.60 16.89 -6.55
N ALA A 670 35.49 17.99 -5.78
CA ALA A 670 34.59 19.07 -6.16
C ALA A 670 35.05 19.72 -7.48
N GLY A 671 34.12 19.92 -8.42
CA GLY A 671 34.39 20.41 -9.77
C GLY A 671 34.63 19.31 -10.79
N ALA A 672 35.55 19.54 -11.73
CA ALA A 672 35.83 18.65 -12.85
C ALA A 672 36.65 17.42 -12.45
N ASN A 673 36.25 16.25 -12.93
CA ASN A 673 36.92 14.98 -12.73
C ASN A 673 37.16 14.26 -14.07
N THR A 674 38.14 13.36 -14.09
CA THR A 674 38.35 12.41 -15.19
C THR A 674 37.98 11.01 -14.71
N ILE A 675 37.12 10.32 -15.47
CA ILE A 675 36.71 8.94 -15.17
C ILE A 675 37.06 8.07 -16.36
N LYS A 676 37.87 7.04 -16.13
CA LYS A 676 38.24 6.04 -17.13
C LYS A 676 37.54 4.72 -16.83
N VAL A 677 36.88 4.17 -17.84
CA VAL A 677 36.13 2.91 -17.76
C VAL A 677 36.64 1.93 -18.81
N SER A 678 37.01 0.72 -18.37
CA SER A 678 37.35 -0.44 -19.21
C SER A 678 36.61 -1.68 -18.70
N GLY A 679 36.66 -2.81 -19.40
CA GLY A 679 36.05 -4.07 -18.96
C GLY A 679 35.29 -4.83 -20.05
N THR A 680 34.47 -5.80 -19.66
CA THR A 680 33.82 -6.73 -20.58
C THR A 680 32.38 -6.35 -20.94
N ALA A 681 31.75 -5.44 -20.19
CA ALA A 681 30.38 -5.01 -20.46
C ALA A 681 30.35 -3.88 -21.51
N ALA A 682 29.33 -3.88 -22.37
CA ALA A 682 29.06 -2.77 -23.28
C ALA A 682 28.49 -1.57 -22.49
N LEU A 683 29.24 -0.46 -22.45
CA LEU A 683 28.88 0.72 -21.65
C LEU A 683 27.92 1.63 -22.43
N ASP A 684 26.73 1.88 -21.89
CA ASP A 684 25.75 2.82 -22.45
C ASP A 684 26.09 4.24 -21.97
N ARG A 685 26.06 4.46 -20.65
CA ARG A 685 26.37 5.76 -20.06
C ARG A 685 26.86 5.64 -18.62
N ILE A 686 27.38 6.74 -18.09
CA ILE A 686 27.61 6.88 -16.65
C ILE A 686 26.67 7.94 -16.06
N ALA A 687 26.32 7.80 -14.79
CA ALA A 687 25.63 8.84 -14.04
C ALA A 687 26.33 9.10 -12.71
N VAL A 688 26.48 10.37 -12.35
CA VAL A 688 27.16 10.80 -11.13
C VAL A 688 26.18 11.56 -10.26
N ALA A 689 26.02 11.09 -9.03
CA ALA A 689 25.17 11.70 -8.02
C ALA A 689 25.93 11.79 -6.69
N PRO A 690 25.59 12.74 -5.79
CA PRO A 690 26.07 12.70 -4.41
C PRO A 690 25.83 11.34 -3.77
N LEU A 691 26.74 10.92 -2.88
CA LEU A 691 26.48 9.71 -2.08
C LEU A 691 25.23 9.91 -1.22
N PRO A 692 24.39 8.88 -1.05
CA PRO A 692 23.31 8.91 -0.06
C PRO A 692 23.86 9.24 1.33
N PRO A 693 23.03 9.80 2.24
CA PRO A 693 23.41 10.01 3.64
C PRO A 693 23.99 8.73 4.26
N GLU A 694 24.94 8.86 5.19
CA GLU A 694 25.55 7.69 5.82
C GLU A 694 24.53 6.82 6.57
N SER A 695 23.43 7.41 7.07
CA SER A 695 22.32 6.68 7.69
C SER A 695 21.46 5.88 6.71
N ALA A 696 21.51 6.18 5.40
CA ALA A 696 20.70 5.51 4.39
C ALA A 696 21.06 4.02 4.33
N THR A 697 20.04 3.16 4.42
CA THR A 697 20.19 1.71 4.37
C THR A 697 19.19 1.17 3.35
N PRO A 698 19.62 0.34 2.39
CA PRO A 698 18.72 -0.32 1.45
C PRO A 698 17.59 -1.05 2.17
N LYS A 699 16.36 -0.94 1.64
CA LYS A 699 15.22 -1.64 2.22
C LYS A 699 15.39 -3.15 2.03
N THR A 700 15.32 -3.88 3.13
CA THR A 700 15.45 -5.33 3.16
C THR A 700 14.38 -5.91 4.07
N THR A 701 13.96 -7.15 3.79
CA THR A 701 13.07 -7.91 4.66
C THR A 701 13.86 -9.06 5.28
N LEU A 702 14.03 -9.04 6.60
CA LEU A 702 14.66 -10.11 7.37
C LEU A 702 13.58 -10.90 8.12
N THR A 703 13.29 -12.10 7.63
CA THR A 703 12.39 -13.06 8.31
C THR A 703 13.23 -13.99 9.17
N VAL A 704 12.80 -14.22 10.41
CA VAL A 704 13.47 -15.12 11.36
C VAL A 704 12.41 -16.00 11.99
N GLU A 705 12.70 -17.29 12.05
CA GLU A 705 11.88 -18.29 12.70
C GLU A 705 12.73 -19.08 13.71
N PRO A 706 12.18 -19.42 14.88
CA PRO A 706 10.88 -18.98 15.36
C PRO A 706 10.86 -17.47 15.70
N ALA A 707 9.73 -16.82 15.44
CA ALA A 707 9.43 -15.47 15.91
C ALA A 707 8.68 -15.51 17.25
N GLY A 708 8.68 -14.41 18.00
CA GLY A 708 8.12 -14.37 19.35
C GLY A 708 9.02 -15.00 20.42
N VAL A 709 8.60 -14.95 21.68
CA VAL A 709 9.39 -15.45 22.81
C VAL A 709 9.44 -16.98 22.83
N GLN A 710 10.65 -17.52 22.87
CA GLN A 710 10.90 -18.95 22.91
C GLN A 710 11.08 -19.44 24.36
N TRP A 711 10.09 -20.18 24.87
CA TRP A 711 10.06 -20.71 26.23
C TRP A 711 10.75 -22.07 26.32
N VAL A 712 11.95 -22.10 26.89
CA VAL A 712 12.74 -23.33 27.01
C VAL A 712 12.61 -23.95 28.41
N SER A 713 12.47 -25.28 28.46
CA SER A 713 12.51 -26.00 29.74
C SER A 713 13.93 -26.02 30.33
N PRO A 714 14.12 -26.21 31.65
CA PRO A 714 15.45 -26.30 32.25
C PRO A 714 16.40 -27.35 31.63
N GLY A 715 15.85 -28.40 31.01
CA GLY A 715 16.60 -29.44 30.30
C GLY A 715 16.64 -29.28 28.77
N GLN A 716 15.88 -28.33 28.20
CA GLN A 716 15.89 -28.04 26.76
C GLN A 716 16.94 -26.97 26.46
N GLN A 717 18.04 -27.40 25.86
CA GLN A 717 19.17 -26.54 25.56
C GLN A 717 19.27 -26.17 24.08
N VAL A 718 18.45 -26.76 23.22
CA VAL A 718 18.60 -26.68 21.77
C VAL A 718 17.45 -25.89 21.14
N LEU A 719 17.78 -24.90 20.32
CA LEU A 719 16.86 -24.09 19.53
C LEU A 719 17.29 -24.12 18.06
N LYS A 720 16.37 -24.45 17.16
CA LYS A 720 16.60 -24.32 15.71
C LYS A 720 16.18 -22.91 15.29
N ILE A 721 17.07 -22.21 14.59
CA ILE A 721 16.79 -20.89 14.02
C ILE A 721 16.92 -20.99 12.50
N THR A 722 15.91 -20.52 11.78
CA THR A 722 15.93 -20.29 10.34
C THR A 722 15.79 -18.80 10.07
N ALA A 723 16.45 -18.30 9.04
CA ALA A 723 16.30 -16.91 8.65
C ALA A 723 16.49 -16.72 7.15
N SER A 724 15.81 -15.71 6.62
CA SER A 724 15.85 -15.31 5.21
C SER A 724 15.96 -13.79 5.11
N LEU A 725 16.98 -13.32 4.41
CA LEU A 725 17.17 -11.92 4.04
C LEU A 725 16.80 -11.73 2.57
N ARG A 726 15.88 -10.83 2.28
CA ARG A 726 15.51 -10.40 0.92
C ARG A 726 15.86 -8.93 0.70
N LEU A 727 16.34 -8.60 -0.51
CA LEU A 727 16.51 -7.21 -0.94
C LEU A 727 15.25 -6.71 -1.65
N ASP A 728 14.70 -5.57 -1.19
CA ASP A 728 13.38 -5.07 -1.63
C ASP A 728 13.48 -3.81 -2.51
N VAL A 729 14.69 -3.44 -2.93
CA VAL A 729 15.01 -2.26 -3.76
C VAL A 729 16.02 -2.61 -4.84
N ASP A 730 16.11 -1.77 -5.87
CA ASP A 730 16.99 -2.00 -7.03
C ASP A 730 18.48 -1.81 -6.73
N ASP A 731 18.83 -1.00 -5.72
CA ASP A 731 20.22 -0.81 -5.33
C ASP A 731 20.80 -2.11 -4.76
N PRO A 732 21.75 -2.76 -5.45
CA PRO A 732 22.30 -4.03 -5.01
C PRO A 732 23.09 -3.88 -3.71
N VAL A 733 23.21 -4.99 -2.99
CA VAL A 733 24.07 -5.09 -1.81
C VAL A 733 25.11 -6.18 -2.02
N ASP A 734 26.34 -5.93 -1.58
CA ASP A 734 27.49 -6.81 -1.79
C ASP A 734 27.98 -7.40 -0.46
N GLN A 735 28.78 -8.47 -0.52
CA GLN A 735 29.41 -9.11 0.65
C GLN A 735 28.41 -9.45 1.76
N VAL A 736 27.30 -10.08 1.36
CA VAL A 736 26.20 -10.38 2.27
C VAL A 736 26.57 -11.60 3.11
N SER A 737 26.36 -11.51 4.43
CA SER A 737 26.54 -12.59 5.39
C SER A 737 25.39 -12.57 6.39
N LEU A 738 24.79 -13.72 6.67
CA LEU A 738 23.66 -13.88 7.59
C LEU A 738 23.95 -14.99 8.59
N ALA A 739 23.84 -14.69 9.89
CA ALA A 739 23.97 -15.67 10.97
C ALA A 739 23.38 -15.17 12.30
N PRO A 740 22.96 -16.08 13.21
CA PRO A 740 22.74 -15.77 14.61
C PRO A 740 24.05 -15.38 15.31
N VAL A 741 23.99 -14.37 16.17
CA VAL A 741 25.09 -14.03 17.09
C VAL A 741 24.73 -14.58 18.47
N VAL A 742 25.41 -15.66 18.87
CA VAL A 742 25.13 -16.33 20.14
C VAL A 742 25.98 -15.77 21.30
N PRO A 743 25.46 -15.77 22.54
CA PRO A 743 26.22 -15.34 23.72
C PRO A 743 27.47 -16.20 23.98
N ALA A 744 28.40 -15.69 24.80
CA ALA A 744 29.55 -16.46 25.26
C ALA A 744 29.10 -17.75 25.99
N GLY A 745 29.77 -18.87 25.71
CA GLY A 745 29.46 -20.18 26.27
C GLY A 745 28.34 -20.95 25.57
N TRP A 746 27.64 -20.34 24.62
CA TRP A 746 26.69 -21.02 23.74
C TRP A 746 27.39 -21.58 22.52
N THR A 747 26.84 -22.65 21.93
CA THR A 747 27.36 -23.24 20.69
C THR A 747 26.38 -23.01 19.54
N LEU A 748 26.92 -22.65 18.38
CA LEU A 748 26.17 -22.46 17.14
C LEU A 748 26.63 -23.51 16.14
N GLN A 749 25.74 -24.43 15.77
CA GLN A 749 25.96 -25.40 14.70
C GLN A 749 25.33 -24.89 13.40
N GLY A 750 26.16 -24.78 12.36
CA GLY A 750 25.81 -24.18 11.06
C GLY A 750 26.73 -22.99 10.77
N ALA A 751 27.31 -22.95 9.58
CA ALA A 751 28.14 -21.82 9.18
C ALA A 751 27.28 -20.59 8.84
N PRO A 752 27.81 -19.36 8.94
CA PRO A 752 27.18 -18.20 8.32
C PRO A 752 26.92 -18.47 6.84
N VAL A 753 25.72 -18.11 6.36
CA VAL A 753 25.42 -18.19 4.93
C VAL A 753 25.85 -16.88 4.27
N THR A 754 26.47 -16.97 3.10
CA THR A 754 27.05 -15.80 2.42
C THR A 754 26.63 -15.74 0.96
N ALA A 755 26.56 -14.51 0.43
CA ALA A 755 26.38 -14.24 -0.99
C ALA A 755 27.32 -13.10 -1.41
N ALA A 756 27.89 -13.21 -2.61
CA ALA A 756 28.74 -12.15 -3.16
C ALA A 756 27.96 -10.85 -3.35
N ASN A 757 26.70 -10.96 -3.81
CA ASN A 757 25.73 -9.87 -3.90
C ASN A 757 24.30 -10.40 -3.79
N LEU A 758 23.38 -9.49 -3.47
CA LEU A 758 21.93 -9.66 -3.66
C LEU A 758 21.39 -8.51 -4.52
N ARG A 759 20.47 -8.86 -5.42
CA ARG A 759 19.70 -7.95 -6.27
C ARG A 759 18.22 -7.96 -5.86
N LEU A 760 17.43 -7.05 -6.42
CA LEU A 760 15.99 -6.95 -6.18
C LEU A 760 15.33 -8.34 -6.16
N GLY A 761 14.56 -8.62 -5.12
CA GLY A 761 13.77 -9.84 -4.94
C GLY A 761 14.57 -11.08 -4.54
N GLN A 762 15.91 -11.07 -4.65
CA GLN A 762 16.75 -12.20 -4.30
C GLN A 762 16.79 -12.43 -2.79
N VAL A 763 16.88 -13.70 -2.40
CA VAL A 763 16.81 -14.15 -1.01
C VAL A 763 18.07 -14.95 -0.65
N LEU A 764 18.66 -14.64 0.49
CA LEU A 764 19.69 -15.46 1.16
C LEU A 764 19.06 -16.09 2.40
N SER A 765 19.07 -17.43 2.49
CA SER A 765 18.47 -18.17 3.61
C SER A 765 19.46 -19.10 4.29
N GLY A 766 19.31 -19.31 5.60
CA GLY A 766 20.12 -20.25 6.37
C GLY A 766 19.34 -20.89 7.52
N SER A 767 19.92 -21.96 8.07
CA SER A 767 19.40 -22.68 9.23
C SER A 767 20.54 -23.04 10.17
N TRP A 768 20.33 -22.79 11.46
CA TRP A 768 21.30 -23.03 12.52
C TRP A 768 20.65 -23.74 13.69
N THR A 769 21.47 -24.47 14.44
CA THR A 769 21.09 -25.04 15.72
C THR A 769 21.91 -24.37 16.81
N VAL A 770 21.23 -23.69 17.71
CA VAL A 770 21.81 -23.01 18.86
C VAL A 770 21.66 -23.90 20.08
N THR A 771 22.76 -24.18 20.78
CA THR A 771 22.75 -24.96 22.02
C THR A 771 23.29 -24.14 23.19
N ALA A 772 22.44 -23.97 24.20
CA ALA A 772 22.72 -23.29 25.45
C ALA A 772 23.41 -24.21 26.48
N PRO A 773 24.33 -23.71 27.31
CA PRO A 773 24.89 -24.51 28.41
C PRO A 773 23.89 -24.77 29.55
N ALA A 774 22.90 -23.88 29.71
CA ALA A 774 21.78 -23.97 30.64
C ALA A 774 20.63 -23.09 30.16
N ALA A 775 19.39 -23.35 30.62
CA ALA A 775 18.27 -22.46 30.36
C ALA A 775 18.48 -21.10 31.06
N GLN A 776 18.44 -20.02 30.29
CA GLN A 776 18.60 -18.66 30.80
C GLN A 776 17.85 -17.68 29.88
N ASP A 777 17.44 -16.55 30.45
CA ASP A 777 16.85 -15.46 29.69
C ASP A 777 17.91 -14.77 28.84
N VAL A 778 17.73 -14.77 27.53
CA VAL A 778 18.66 -14.13 26.60
C VAL A 778 17.95 -13.67 25.35
N THR A 779 18.58 -12.78 24.59
CA THR A 779 18.12 -12.38 23.26
C THR A 779 19.21 -12.74 22.27
N ILE A 780 18.89 -13.56 21.27
CA ILE A 780 19.80 -13.97 20.20
C ILE A 780 19.49 -13.11 18.98
N PRO A 781 20.31 -12.11 18.63
CA PRO A 781 20.13 -11.37 17.39
C PRO A 781 20.55 -12.22 16.20
N VAL A 782 19.66 -12.33 15.21
CA VAL A 782 20.01 -12.86 13.88
C VAL A 782 20.35 -11.67 13.00
N THR A 783 21.60 -11.59 12.55
CA THR A 783 22.13 -10.39 11.91
C THR A 783 22.56 -10.70 10.48
N ALA A 784 22.06 -9.90 9.55
CA ALA A 784 22.60 -9.77 8.21
C ALA A 784 23.59 -8.60 8.18
N ASN A 785 24.81 -8.85 7.71
CA ASN A 785 25.80 -7.83 7.38
C ASN A 785 25.97 -7.78 5.87
N PHE A 786 26.08 -6.59 5.31
CA PHE A 786 26.32 -6.40 3.88
C PHE A 786 27.00 -5.05 3.66
N THR A 787 27.43 -4.81 2.43
CA THR A 787 28.00 -3.55 2.00
C THR A 787 27.12 -2.92 0.92
N THR A 788 27.00 -1.60 0.97
CA THR A 788 26.32 -0.82 -0.06
C THR A 788 27.16 0.42 -0.36
N LEU A 789 27.52 0.63 -1.62
CA LEU A 789 28.43 1.71 -2.03
C LEU A 789 29.71 1.77 -1.18
N GLY A 790 30.30 0.59 -0.89
CA GLY A 790 31.52 0.46 -0.07
C GLY A 790 31.35 0.71 1.43
N ARG A 791 30.13 0.93 1.92
CA ARG A 791 29.83 1.16 3.34
C ARG A 791 29.22 -0.09 3.97
N ALA A 792 29.74 -0.51 5.12
CA ALA A 792 29.19 -1.62 5.88
C ALA A 792 27.83 -1.25 6.49
N LYS A 793 26.89 -2.18 6.41
CA LYS A 793 25.52 -2.08 6.91
C LYS A 793 25.12 -3.38 7.57
N SER A 794 24.15 -3.29 8.47
CA SER A 794 23.54 -4.46 9.07
C SER A 794 22.07 -4.24 9.36
N VAL A 795 21.32 -5.34 9.32
CA VAL A 795 19.96 -5.44 9.84
C VAL A 795 19.88 -6.64 10.76
N SER A 796 19.11 -6.55 11.83
CA SER A 796 19.02 -7.61 12.83
C SER A 796 17.59 -7.79 13.31
N LYS A 797 17.18 -9.03 13.52
CA LYS A 797 15.89 -9.40 14.13
C LYS A 797 16.16 -10.31 15.34
N PRO A 798 15.64 -9.97 16.52
CA PRO A 798 15.94 -10.72 17.74
C PRO A 798 15.08 -11.98 17.86
N VAL A 799 15.65 -13.02 18.47
CA VAL A 799 14.93 -14.18 19.00
C VAL A 799 15.04 -14.14 20.53
N PRO A 800 14.00 -13.66 21.24
CA PRO A 800 13.98 -13.70 22.70
C PRO A 800 13.83 -15.14 23.19
N VAL A 801 14.70 -15.57 24.08
CA VAL A 801 14.62 -16.86 24.78
C VAL A 801 14.37 -16.59 26.25
N ARG A 802 13.40 -17.31 26.83
CA ARG A 802 13.04 -17.22 28.25
C ARG A 802 12.97 -18.59 28.88
N GLN A 803 13.36 -18.67 30.15
CA GLN A 803 13.18 -19.90 30.91
C GLN A 803 11.69 -20.09 31.21
N ARG A 804 11.18 -21.27 30.88
CA ARG A 804 9.82 -21.67 31.25
C ARG A 804 9.71 -21.87 32.77
N PRO A 805 8.69 -21.30 33.44
CA PRO A 805 8.34 -21.61 34.82
C PRO A 805 8.22 -23.11 35.08
N ALA A 806 8.67 -23.55 36.25
CA ALA A 806 8.72 -24.97 36.61
C ALA A 806 7.32 -25.61 36.77
N ASP A 807 6.30 -24.79 37.04
CA ASP A 807 4.89 -25.17 37.15
C ASP A 807 4.15 -25.18 35.80
N ARG A 808 4.88 -25.11 34.68
CA ARG A 808 4.33 -25.23 33.33
C ARG A 808 5.04 -26.32 32.53
N VAL A 809 4.25 -27.18 31.89
CA VAL A 809 4.73 -28.25 31.00
C VAL A 809 4.84 -27.81 29.54
N PHE A 810 4.18 -26.71 29.17
CA PHE A 810 4.22 -26.09 27.84
C PHE A 810 3.89 -24.60 27.94
N MET A 811 4.53 -23.76 27.12
CA MET A 811 4.23 -22.33 26.95
C MET A 811 4.56 -21.93 25.50
N ARG A 812 3.70 -21.11 24.88
CA ARG A 812 3.96 -20.52 23.56
C ARG A 812 3.14 -19.25 23.37
N GLU A 813 3.80 -18.19 22.91
CA GLU A 813 3.16 -16.92 22.53
C GLU A 813 2.14 -17.13 21.41
N ALA A 814 1.11 -16.31 21.35
CA ALA A 814 0.10 -16.39 20.29
C ALA A 814 0.67 -15.95 18.94
N GLU A 815 1.55 -14.95 18.94
CA GLU A 815 2.25 -14.43 17.76
C GLU A 815 3.43 -15.28 17.28
N ASP A 816 3.72 -16.40 17.96
CA ASP A 816 4.81 -17.30 17.55
C ASP A 816 4.60 -17.77 16.11
N SER A 817 5.65 -17.69 15.28
CA SER A 817 5.56 -18.02 13.85
C SER A 817 5.23 -19.49 13.58
N ALA A 818 5.33 -20.37 14.59
CA ALA A 818 4.88 -21.75 14.49
C ALA A 818 3.35 -21.92 14.55
N ASN A 819 2.60 -20.86 14.89
CA ASN A 819 1.14 -20.89 14.96
C ASN A 819 0.52 -20.46 13.62
N ASP A 820 -0.67 -20.99 13.31
CA ASP A 820 -1.53 -20.44 12.26
C ASP A 820 -2.55 -19.49 12.90
N ILE A 821 -2.45 -18.19 12.60
CA ILE A 821 -3.34 -17.16 13.14
C ILE A 821 -4.52 -16.83 12.21
N GLY A 822 -4.65 -17.50 11.06
CA GLY A 822 -5.68 -17.17 10.07
C GLY A 822 -5.55 -15.72 9.58
N ASP A 823 -6.68 -15.03 9.45
CA ASP A 823 -6.74 -13.61 9.08
C ASP A 823 -6.55 -12.66 10.28
N ALA A 824 -6.29 -13.21 11.48
CA ALA A 824 -5.94 -12.43 12.65
C ALA A 824 -4.59 -11.72 12.46
N GLY A 825 -4.33 -10.68 13.25
CA GLY A 825 -3.14 -9.84 13.13
C GLY A 825 -2.34 -9.76 14.43
N VAL A 826 -1.02 -9.76 14.33
CA VAL A 826 -0.11 -9.47 15.45
C VAL A 826 -0.04 -7.96 15.67
N THR A 827 -0.28 -7.51 16.90
CA THR A 827 -0.22 -6.08 17.27
C THR A 827 0.70 -5.91 18.46
N SER A 828 1.32 -4.74 18.59
CA SER A 828 2.07 -4.40 19.81
C SER A 828 1.16 -4.33 21.03
N CYS A 829 1.68 -4.82 22.15
CA CYS A 829 1.06 -4.77 23.48
C CYS A 829 2.22 -4.76 24.49
N SER A 830 2.73 -3.58 24.85
CA SER A 830 3.91 -3.50 25.73
C SER A 830 3.76 -4.24 27.07
N PRO A 831 2.56 -4.40 27.68
CA PRO A 831 2.40 -5.19 28.90
C PRO A 831 2.30 -6.72 28.70
N CYS A 832 2.13 -7.21 27.46
CA CYS A 832 1.98 -8.63 27.12
C CYS A 832 3.32 -9.41 27.17
N SER A 833 3.32 -10.75 27.29
CA SER A 833 4.52 -11.55 27.61
C SER A 833 5.66 -11.49 26.58
N GLY A 834 5.38 -11.10 25.34
CA GLY A 834 6.36 -10.82 24.29
C GLY A 834 6.38 -9.37 23.81
N GLY A 835 5.60 -8.48 24.44
CA GLY A 835 5.36 -7.12 23.92
C GLY A 835 4.40 -7.08 22.72
N GLN A 836 3.79 -8.21 22.37
CA GLN A 836 2.87 -8.40 21.25
C GLN A 836 1.68 -9.27 21.66
N LYS A 837 0.67 -9.36 20.79
CA LYS A 837 -0.51 -10.22 20.93
C LYS A 837 -1.17 -10.44 19.58
N VAL A 838 -2.04 -11.44 19.46
CA VAL A 838 -2.89 -11.67 18.29
C VAL A 838 -4.28 -11.08 18.51
N ARG A 839 -4.71 -10.23 17.58
CA ARG A 839 -5.97 -9.48 17.57
C ARG A 839 -6.78 -9.79 16.31
N ASN A 840 -8.07 -9.41 16.31
CA ASN A 840 -9.03 -9.67 15.23
C ASN A 840 -9.34 -11.16 15.06
N ILE A 841 -9.41 -11.88 16.18
CA ILE A 841 -9.87 -13.26 16.25
C ILE A 841 -11.40 -13.25 16.20
N GLY A 842 -12.02 -14.07 15.36
CA GLY A 842 -13.46 -14.06 15.11
C GLY A 842 -13.87 -14.98 13.95
N PRO A 843 -15.04 -14.75 13.30
CA PRO A 843 -15.44 -15.51 12.13
C PRO A 843 -14.33 -15.50 11.06
N GLY A 844 -13.85 -16.68 10.66
CA GLY A 844 -12.74 -16.81 9.69
C GLY A 844 -11.32 -16.67 10.27
N ALA A 845 -11.16 -16.15 11.49
CA ALA A 845 -9.85 -15.87 12.10
C ALA A 845 -9.69 -16.54 13.47
N ALA A 846 -8.79 -17.52 13.57
CA ALA A 846 -8.52 -18.26 14.80
C ALA A 846 -7.03 -18.56 14.96
N VAL A 847 -6.57 -18.67 16.21
CA VAL A 847 -5.20 -19.07 16.53
C VAL A 847 -5.13 -20.56 16.74
N THR A 848 -4.39 -21.24 15.89
CA THR A 848 -4.13 -22.68 15.96
C THR A 848 -2.69 -22.90 16.39
N PHE A 849 -2.52 -23.58 17.51
CA PHE A 849 -1.25 -23.99 18.10
C PHE A 849 -0.98 -25.46 17.74
N PRO A 850 -0.20 -25.75 16.68
CA PRO A 850 0.21 -27.11 16.37
C PRO A 850 1.35 -27.58 17.28
N GLY A 851 1.53 -28.89 17.41
CA GLY A 851 2.70 -29.46 18.09
C GLY A 851 2.80 -29.07 19.58
N VAL A 852 1.66 -28.95 20.26
CA VAL A 852 1.59 -28.76 21.71
C VAL A 852 1.96 -30.09 22.37
N LEU A 853 3.22 -30.22 22.78
CA LEU A 853 3.80 -31.45 23.31
C LEU A 853 3.54 -31.60 24.81
N VAL A 854 2.95 -32.72 25.22
CA VAL A 854 2.83 -33.12 26.63
C VAL A 854 3.41 -34.51 26.87
N PRO A 855 4.04 -34.77 28.04
CA PRO A 855 4.75 -36.03 28.30
C PRO A 855 3.82 -37.22 28.54
N ALA A 856 2.58 -36.99 28.96
CA ALA A 856 1.60 -38.02 29.25
C ALA A 856 0.22 -37.58 28.75
N GLY A 857 -0.65 -38.55 28.47
CA GLY A 857 -2.05 -38.27 28.19
C GLY A 857 -2.82 -38.04 29.50
N GLY A 858 -3.79 -37.12 29.50
CA GLY A 858 -4.58 -36.81 30.68
C GLY A 858 -5.26 -35.46 30.64
N GLN A 859 -5.85 -35.06 31.77
CA GLN A 859 -6.34 -33.71 31.96
C GLN A 859 -5.19 -32.75 32.30
N TYR A 860 -5.18 -31.61 31.63
CA TYR A 860 -4.27 -30.50 31.87
C TYR A 860 -5.08 -29.22 32.09
N ARG A 861 -4.49 -28.25 32.79
CA ARG A 861 -5.06 -26.90 32.87
C ARG A 861 -4.45 -26.04 31.77
N LEU A 862 -5.27 -25.66 30.79
CA LEU A 862 -4.89 -24.67 29.77
C LEU A 862 -5.16 -23.28 30.31
N TYR A 863 -4.09 -22.49 30.44
CA TYR A 863 -4.15 -21.08 30.75
C TYR A 863 -4.13 -20.26 29.47
N LEU A 864 -5.00 -19.27 29.40
CA LEU A 864 -5.06 -18.29 28.32
C LEU A 864 -4.73 -16.93 28.91
N ASP A 865 -3.65 -16.32 28.44
CA ASP A 865 -3.31 -14.92 28.71
C ASP A 865 -3.90 -14.07 27.58
N PHE A 866 -4.70 -13.05 27.89
CA PHE A 866 -5.51 -12.31 26.90
C PHE A 866 -5.73 -10.85 27.29
N THR A 867 -6.15 -10.02 26.32
CA THR A 867 -6.69 -8.67 26.58
C THR A 867 -8.11 -8.56 26.02
N VAL A 868 -9.01 -7.86 26.69
CA VAL A 868 -10.40 -7.73 26.26
C VAL A 868 -11.02 -6.44 26.79
N ASN A 869 -11.92 -5.85 26.00
CA ASN A 869 -12.82 -4.79 26.47
C ASN A 869 -14.26 -5.31 26.50
N GLY A 870 -14.84 -5.39 27.70
CA GLY A 870 -16.17 -5.96 27.93
C GLY A 870 -16.18 -7.49 27.90
N ASP A 871 -17.40 -8.06 27.87
CA ASP A 871 -17.62 -9.50 27.90
C ASP A 871 -17.45 -10.11 26.51
N ARG A 872 -16.60 -11.14 26.40
CA ARG A 872 -16.41 -11.92 25.17
C ARG A 872 -16.12 -13.38 25.50
N SER A 873 -16.18 -14.24 24.49
CA SER A 873 -15.86 -15.67 24.62
C SER A 873 -14.81 -16.12 23.62
N TYR A 874 -13.98 -17.06 24.07
CA TYR A 874 -13.25 -17.98 23.20
C TYR A 874 -14.00 -19.31 23.08
N PHE A 875 -13.74 -20.04 22.00
CA PHE A 875 -14.06 -21.44 21.81
C PHE A 875 -12.76 -22.20 21.62
N VAL A 876 -12.42 -23.05 22.59
CA VAL A 876 -11.18 -23.85 22.61
C VAL A 876 -11.48 -25.26 22.13
N SER A 877 -10.86 -25.68 21.04
CA SER A 877 -10.91 -27.05 20.51
C SER A 877 -9.55 -27.72 20.61
N VAL A 878 -9.53 -28.98 21.01
CA VAL A 878 -8.33 -29.81 21.10
C VAL A 878 -8.44 -30.96 20.12
N ASN A 879 -7.43 -31.13 19.28
CA ASN A 879 -7.32 -32.20 18.28
C ASN A 879 -8.57 -32.32 17.38
N GLY A 880 -9.21 -31.20 17.03
CA GLY A 880 -10.44 -31.16 16.24
C GLY A 880 -11.70 -31.60 16.98
N GLY A 881 -11.63 -31.79 18.30
CA GLY A 881 -12.77 -32.14 19.15
C GLY A 881 -13.77 -30.99 19.33
N ALA A 882 -14.91 -31.29 19.97
CA ALA A 882 -15.95 -30.30 20.24
C ALA A 882 -15.38 -29.11 21.04
N PRO A 883 -15.63 -27.86 20.62
CA PRO A 883 -15.09 -26.70 21.29
C PRO A 883 -15.75 -26.46 22.65
N VAL A 884 -14.95 -26.00 23.62
CA VAL A 884 -15.42 -25.54 24.93
C VAL A 884 -15.45 -24.02 24.93
N GLU A 885 -16.59 -23.44 25.31
CA GLU A 885 -16.72 -21.99 25.48
C GLU A 885 -15.99 -21.53 26.75
N VAL A 886 -15.15 -20.51 26.62
CA VAL A 886 -14.44 -19.85 27.72
C VAL A 886 -14.85 -18.39 27.74
N LYS A 887 -15.72 -18.02 28.69
CA LYS A 887 -16.21 -16.65 28.87
C LYS A 887 -15.21 -15.83 29.66
N VAL A 888 -14.93 -14.62 29.21
CA VAL A 888 -14.00 -13.69 29.86
C VAL A 888 -14.52 -12.26 29.81
N SER A 889 -13.99 -11.41 30.69
CA SER A 889 -14.31 -9.99 30.77
C SER A 889 -13.06 -9.21 31.22
N GLY A 890 -13.01 -7.92 30.92
CA GLY A 890 -11.86 -7.06 31.17
C GLY A 890 -12.07 -5.64 30.68
N VAL A 891 -11.12 -4.76 30.98
CA VAL A 891 -11.15 -3.36 30.57
C VAL A 891 -9.98 -3.02 29.64
N GLY A 892 -10.33 -2.61 28.42
CA GLY A 892 -9.40 -2.10 27.43
C GLY A 892 -8.54 -3.15 26.72
N ASN A 893 -7.94 -2.73 25.61
CA ASN A 893 -7.22 -3.61 24.69
C ASN A 893 -5.72 -3.72 25.00
N ASN A 894 -5.23 -3.37 26.19
CA ASN A 894 -3.79 -3.48 26.52
C ASN A 894 -3.53 -3.99 27.93
N THR A 895 -4.58 -4.28 28.71
CA THR A 895 -4.46 -4.85 30.06
C THR A 895 -4.49 -6.38 29.95
N PRO A 896 -3.41 -7.09 30.31
CA PRO A 896 -3.38 -8.55 30.28
C PRO A 896 -4.18 -9.15 31.45
N TYR A 897 -4.95 -10.19 31.15
CA TYR A 897 -5.69 -11.02 32.09
C TYR A 897 -5.36 -12.49 31.82
N THR A 898 -5.60 -13.35 32.81
CA THR A 898 -5.43 -14.80 32.66
C THR A 898 -6.72 -15.52 33.04
N THR A 899 -7.14 -16.47 32.21
CA THR A 899 -8.19 -17.44 32.55
C THR A 899 -7.65 -18.86 32.38
N SER A 900 -8.40 -19.86 32.83
CA SER A 900 -8.03 -21.26 32.61
C SER A 900 -9.21 -22.17 32.35
N VAL A 901 -9.00 -23.19 31.52
CA VAL A 901 -9.99 -24.20 31.15
C VAL A 901 -9.35 -25.60 31.21
N PRO A 902 -10.03 -26.62 31.77
CA PRO A 902 -9.54 -27.99 31.71
C PRO A 902 -9.60 -28.51 30.27
N VAL A 903 -8.52 -29.12 29.81
CA VAL A 903 -8.43 -29.76 28.49
C VAL A 903 -7.91 -31.19 28.64
N THR A 904 -8.36 -32.09 27.76
CA THR A 904 -7.84 -33.46 27.71
C THR A 904 -6.88 -33.58 26.54
N LEU A 905 -5.62 -33.95 26.81
CA LEU A 905 -4.56 -34.07 25.82
C LEU A 905 -4.08 -35.52 25.72
N THR A 906 -3.61 -35.91 24.54
CA THR A 906 -2.91 -37.18 24.31
C THR A 906 -1.41 -37.01 24.57
N ALA A 907 -0.73 -38.08 25.01
CA ALA A 907 0.73 -38.06 25.09
C ALA A 907 1.34 -37.73 23.73
N GLY A 908 2.37 -36.89 23.71
CA GLY A 908 2.98 -36.39 22.48
C GLY A 908 2.32 -35.12 21.97
N ALA A 909 2.26 -34.96 20.65
CA ALA A 909 1.84 -33.73 19.99
C ALA A 909 0.31 -33.60 19.95
N ASN A 910 -0.19 -32.42 20.33
CA ASN A 910 -1.59 -32.04 20.24
C ASN A 910 -1.72 -30.77 19.39
N THR A 911 -2.93 -30.52 18.89
CA THR A 911 -3.31 -29.25 18.26
C THR A 911 -4.38 -28.57 19.12
N ILE A 912 -4.18 -27.30 19.44
CA ILE A 912 -5.17 -26.49 20.17
C ILE A 912 -5.59 -25.34 19.26
N ARG A 913 -6.88 -25.24 18.95
CA ARG A 913 -7.47 -24.10 18.21
C ARG A 913 -8.27 -23.22 19.16
N ILE A 914 -8.05 -21.92 19.10
CA ILE A 914 -8.73 -20.90 19.89
C ILE A 914 -9.31 -19.87 18.93
N GLY A 915 -10.63 -19.73 18.91
CA GLY A 915 -11.32 -18.77 18.04
C GLY A 915 -12.75 -18.54 18.48
N ASN A 916 -13.53 -17.81 17.69
CA ASN A 916 -14.97 -17.70 17.88
C ASN A 916 -15.63 -17.48 16.53
N ASP A 917 -16.26 -18.52 15.99
CA ASP A 917 -16.77 -18.48 14.61
C ASP A 917 -18.09 -17.66 14.49
N ARG A 918 -18.62 -17.12 15.61
CA ARG A 918 -19.89 -16.38 15.65
C ARG A 918 -19.75 -14.89 15.97
N ALA A 919 -18.64 -14.49 16.57
CA ALA A 919 -18.41 -13.12 17.03
C ALA A 919 -16.91 -12.87 17.24
N GLY A 920 -16.53 -11.61 17.42
CA GLY A 920 -15.15 -11.28 17.81
C GLY A 920 -14.79 -11.91 19.16
N ALA A 921 -13.68 -12.64 19.20
CA ALA A 921 -13.07 -13.15 20.42
C ALA A 921 -12.23 -12.06 21.12
N PRO A 922 -11.78 -12.30 22.36
CA PRO A 922 -10.71 -11.50 22.96
C PRO A 922 -9.38 -11.61 22.18
N ASP A 923 -8.46 -10.67 22.41
CA ASP A 923 -7.11 -10.74 21.85
C ASP A 923 -6.25 -11.69 22.70
N LEU A 924 -5.44 -12.53 22.06
CA LEU A 924 -4.68 -13.59 22.72
C LEU A 924 -3.19 -13.19 22.82
N ASP A 925 -2.64 -13.22 24.03
CA ASP A 925 -1.21 -12.99 24.30
C ASP A 925 -0.45 -14.33 24.21
N ARG A 926 -0.84 -15.32 25.01
CA ARG A 926 -0.12 -16.58 25.13
C ARG A 926 -0.99 -17.72 25.63
N ILE A 927 -0.58 -18.97 25.37
CA ILE A 927 -1.09 -20.16 26.06
C ILE A 927 -0.03 -20.85 26.92
N SER A 928 -0.46 -21.44 28.02
CA SER A 928 0.39 -22.34 28.82
C SER A 928 -0.38 -23.53 29.39
N LEU A 929 0.33 -24.64 29.64
CA LEU A 929 -0.22 -25.85 30.26
C LEU A 929 0.42 -26.08 31.62
N GLY A 930 -0.40 -26.27 32.65
CA GLY A 930 0.01 -26.66 34.01
C GLY A 930 -0.62 -27.96 34.48
#